data_AF-A0A6P5ZML5-F1
#
_entry.id   AF-A0A6P5ZML5-F1
#
_cell.length_a   1.000
_cell.length_b   1.000
_cell.length_c   1.000
_cell.angle_alpha   90.00
_cell.angle_beta   90.00
_cell.angle_gamma   90.00
#
_symmetry.space_group_name_H-M   'P 1'
#
loop_
_entity.id
_entity.type
_entity.pdbx_description
1 polymer ?
#
loop_
_entity_poly.entity_id
_entity_poly.type
_entity_poly.pdbx_seq_one_letter_code
_entity_poly.pdbx_strand_id
1 'polypeptide(L)'
;MMYKGMKNPRSFNLAGDFLKEVSLHDVRLDWNSTHGRAQQTNLEYLLMLDVDNLVWSFRKTAGLPTPGKPYGGWEGPDVELRGHFVGHYLSATAQMWASTHNDTLKEKMLAVVSALSACQKKMGTGYLSAFPSEFFDRFEAIKPVWAPYYTIHKILAGLLDQYTFADNAQALEMTRWMVEYFYNRIQNVIIKYSVERHWLSLNEETGGINDVLYRLFTITGDQKHLLLAHLFDKPCFLGLLAVQADDISGFHANTHIPVVIGSQMRYEVTGDPLYKTIATFFMDIVNSSHSYATGGTSVGEFWSDPKRLASTLQTENEESCTTYNMLKVSRHLFRWTKEVAYADYYERALTNGVLGIQRGTEPGVMIYMLPQGRGVSKAVSYHQWGTPFDSFWCCYGTGIESFSKLGDSIYFEEEGSVPSLYIIQYISSTLDWKSGKFVLNQKVDPVVSWDPFLRVTLTSSLKEGAAGQSSILNLRIPIWTLLKGAKATLNAQNLDLPAPGSFLTVKWSAGDKLTLQLPISLRTEPIKDDRPEYASVQAILYGPYLLSGYSSGDWDINTASTNSVSDWMDPVPAAYNNHLVTFSQESGDSTFVLTNSNQSIRMEKFSKAGTDAAVLATFRLIFDNTSEEITTIREAIGKTVMLEPFDLPGMVLVHQGTENNLGVTDSPDDETTSSFHLVAGLDGRDDSVSLESVSQKGCYVFSGVNYSSSVSLKLSCNSASSEAEFIQAISFVMNNGISEYHPISFFANGARRNFLMAPLQSFRDESYTIYFNIQPE
;
A
#
# COMPACT_ATOMS: atom_id res chain seq x y z
N MET A 1 -0.84 8.85 -42.80
CA MET A 1 0.40 9.66 -42.82
C MET A 1 1.63 8.98 -42.19
N MET A 2 1.48 8.00 -41.27
CA MET A 2 2.61 7.28 -40.63
C MET A 2 3.63 6.64 -41.59
N TYR A 3 3.20 6.05 -42.72
CA TYR A 3 4.12 5.36 -43.64
C TYR A 3 5.11 6.29 -44.36
N LYS A 4 4.85 7.61 -44.39
CA LYS A 4 5.80 8.61 -44.94
C LYS A 4 6.82 9.11 -43.91
N GLY A 5 6.53 9.01 -42.61
CA GLY A 5 7.45 9.42 -41.53
C GLY A 5 8.53 8.37 -41.20
N MET A 6 8.21 7.08 -41.37
CA MET A 6 9.12 5.96 -41.08
C MET A 6 10.36 5.89 -42.00
N LYS A 7 10.44 6.69 -43.08
CA LYS A 7 11.58 6.69 -44.03
C LYS A 7 12.63 7.76 -43.75
N ASN A 8 12.45 8.63 -42.76
CA ASN A 8 13.42 9.68 -42.42
C ASN A 8 13.92 9.54 -40.97
N PRO A 9 15.08 8.89 -40.73
CA PRO A 9 15.63 8.70 -39.37
C PRO A 9 16.03 10.00 -38.67
N ARG A 10 16.11 11.13 -39.40
CA ARG A 10 16.45 12.45 -38.86
C ARG A 10 15.26 13.29 -38.36
N SER A 11 14.02 12.79 -38.43
CA SER A 11 12.83 13.59 -38.08
C SER A 11 12.06 13.12 -36.86
N PHE A 12 12.50 12.10 -36.13
CA PHE A 12 12.03 11.90 -34.76
C PHE A 12 12.80 12.89 -33.88
N ASN A 13 12.33 14.14 -33.82
CA ASN A 13 12.66 15.01 -32.70
C ASN A 13 12.03 14.34 -31.48
N LEU A 14 12.84 13.59 -30.73
CA LEU A 14 12.50 13.16 -29.38
C LEU A 14 12.20 14.41 -28.54
N ALA A 15 11.16 14.29 -27.72
CA ALA A 15 10.75 15.20 -26.65
C ALA A 15 9.82 16.36 -27.06
N GLY A 16 8.57 16.29 -26.57
CA GLY A 16 8.00 17.48 -25.93
C GLY A 16 8.76 17.77 -24.64
N ASP A 17 8.63 18.97 -24.07
CA ASP A 17 9.28 19.38 -22.81
C ASP A 17 8.73 18.59 -21.60
N PHE A 18 9.01 17.28 -21.54
CA PHE A 18 8.60 16.39 -20.46
C PHE A 18 9.58 16.51 -19.30
N LEU A 19 9.05 16.41 -18.08
CA LEU A 19 9.90 16.26 -16.91
C LEU A 19 10.71 14.95 -17.01
N LYS A 20 11.98 15.05 -16.68
CA LYS A 20 12.90 13.93 -16.51
C LYS A 20 12.76 13.34 -15.12
N GLU A 21 12.90 12.03 -15.08
CA GLU A 21 12.86 11.28 -13.85
C GLU A 21 14.22 11.40 -13.17
N VAL A 22 14.21 11.63 -11.85
CA VAL A 22 15.44 11.58 -11.07
C VAL A 22 15.82 10.12 -10.86
N SER A 23 17.12 9.82 -11.00
CA SER A 23 17.63 8.45 -10.85
C SER A 23 17.42 7.92 -9.43
N LEU A 24 16.97 6.66 -9.31
CA LEU A 24 16.90 5.94 -8.03
C LEU A 24 18.27 5.85 -7.34
N HIS A 25 19.37 5.87 -8.10
CA HIS A 25 20.72 5.92 -7.53
C HIS A 25 20.98 7.14 -6.67
N ASP A 26 20.25 8.22 -6.92
CA ASP A 26 20.49 9.51 -6.29
C ASP A 26 19.51 9.79 -5.14
N VAL A 27 18.50 8.94 -4.90
CA VAL A 27 17.49 9.12 -3.84
C VAL A 27 17.65 8.05 -2.76
N ARG A 28 17.84 8.47 -1.51
CA ARG A 28 17.84 7.57 -0.34
C ARG A 28 16.70 7.92 0.59
N LEU A 29 15.89 6.94 0.93
CA LEU A 29 14.80 7.10 1.90
C LEU A 29 15.38 7.07 3.32
N ASP A 30 14.78 7.85 4.22
CA ASP A 30 15.07 7.72 5.65
C ASP A 30 14.56 6.36 6.14
N TRP A 31 15.45 5.53 6.70
CA TRP A 31 15.14 4.19 7.19
C TRP A 31 14.12 4.19 8.34
N ASN A 32 13.99 5.30 9.08
CA ASN A 32 12.99 5.46 10.13
C ASN A 32 11.60 5.86 9.60
N SER A 33 11.48 6.23 8.33
CA SER A 33 10.19 6.54 7.73
C SER A 33 9.40 5.26 7.42
N THR A 34 8.08 5.36 7.30
CA THR A 34 7.21 4.25 6.87
C THR A 34 7.67 3.66 5.53
N HIS A 35 8.06 4.51 4.58
CA HIS A 35 8.55 4.11 3.26
C HIS A 35 9.90 3.39 3.35
N GLY A 36 10.82 3.89 4.20
CA GLY A 36 12.12 3.25 4.44
C GLY A 36 11.98 1.86 5.06
N ARG A 37 11.10 1.70 6.06
CA ARG A 37 10.80 0.38 6.64
C ARG A 37 10.19 -0.58 5.61
N ALA A 38 9.22 -0.13 4.81
CA ALA A 38 8.61 -0.96 3.77
C ALA A 38 9.62 -1.41 2.69
N GLN A 39 10.52 -0.50 2.28
CA GLN A 39 11.64 -0.82 1.39
C GLN A 39 12.56 -1.87 2.01
N GLN A 40 12.92 -1.72 3.29
CA GLN A 40 13.77 -2.64 4.01
C GLN A 40 13.16 -4.05 4.15
N THR A 41 11.88 -4.15 4.53
CA THR A 41 11.17 -5.42 4.62
C THR A 41 11.11 -6.14 3.26
N ASN A 42 10.97 -5.38 2.17
CA ASN A 42 11.04 -5.96 0.82
C ASN A 42 12.46 -6.40 0.43
N LEU A 43 13.50 -5.64 0.80
CA LEU A 43 14.89 -6.02 0.57
C LEU A 43 15.21 -7.35 1.26
N GLU A 44 14.76 -7.53 2.50
CA GLU A 44 14.89 -8.79 3.25
C GLU A 44 14.23 -9.95 2.51
N TYR A 45 13.05 -9.74 1.93
CA TYR A 45 12.38 -10.76 1.12
C TYR A 45 13.16 -11.11 -0.15
N LEU A 46 13.63 -10.12 -0.90
CA LEU A 46 14.42 -10.35 -2.12
C LEU A 46 15.73 -11.13 -1.83
N LEU A 47 16.34 -10.87 -0.68
CA LEU A 47 17.52 -11.59 -0.18
C LEU A 47 17.20 -13.00 0.32
N MET A 48 15.95 -13.28 0.71
CA MET A 48 15.49 -14.61 1.14
C MET A 48 15.36 -15.61 -0.02
N LEU A 49 15.08 -15.14 -1.23
CA LEU A 49 14.80 -16.00 -2.38
C LEU A 49 16.06 -16.62 -2.99
N ASP A 50 16.10 -17.94 -3.14
CA ASP A 50 17.24 -18.70 -3.63
C ASP A 50 17.38 -18.64 -5.16
N VAL A 51 18.59 -18.42 -5.64
CA VAL A 51 18.88 -18.26 -7.08
C VAL A 51 18.58 -19.54 -7.85
N ASP A 52 18.93 -20.71 -7.30
CA ASP A 52 18.74 -21.98 -7.99
C ASP A 52 17.26 -22.35 -8.07
N ASN A 53 16.48 -22.06 -7.03
CA ASN A 53 15.03 -22.22 -7.03
C ASN A 53 14.35 -21.28 -8.04
N LEU A 54 14.75 -20.00 -8.10
CA LEU A 54 14.20 -19.02 -9.06
C LEU A 54 14.37 -19.50 -10.51
N VAL A 55 15.56 -19.96 -10.89
CA VAL A 55 15.86 -20.32 -12.28
C VAL A 55 15.60 -21.79 -12.60
N TRP A 56 15.05 -22.55 -11.67
CA TRP A 56 14.85 -24.00 -11.79
C TRP A 56 14.06 -24.39 -13.05
N SER A 57 12.91 -23.75 -13.26
CA SER A 57 12.02 -24.06 -14.40
C SER A 57 12.63 -23.68 -15.75
N PHE A 58 13.41 -22.59 -15.80
CA PHE A 58 14.17 -22.18 -16.98
C PHE A 58 15.24 -23.21 -17.35
N ARG A 59 16.01 -23.69 -16.35
CA ARG A 59 17.01 -24.75 -16.56
C ARG A 59 16.38 -26.05 -17.04
N LYS A 60 15.24 -26.44 -16.45
CA LYS A 60 14.47 -27.61 -16.88
C LYS A 60 14.05 -27.50 -18.35
N THR A 61 13.49 -26.35 -18.75
CA THR A 61 13.08 -26.12 -20.15
C THR A 61 14.27 -26.12 -21.11
N ALA A 62 15.42 -25.60 -20.69
CA ALA A 62 16.64 -25.59 -21.49
C ALA A 62 17.38 -26.96 -21.53
N GLY A 63 16.93 -27.96 -20.78
CA GLY A 63 17.63 -29.25 -20.65
C GLY A 63 18.97 -29.14 -19.93
N LEU A 64 19.09 -28.21 -18.98
CA LEU A 64 20.25 -28.03 -18.10
C LEU A 64 20.01 -28.72 -16.74
N PRO A 65 21.07 -29.04 -15.97
CA PRO A 65 20.91 -29.49 -14.59
C PRO A 65 20.12 -28.50 -13.74
N THR A 66 19.24 -28.99 -12.89
CA THR A 66 18.33 -28.17 -12.06
C THR A 66 18.64 -28.35 -10.57
N PRO A 67 19.74 -27.78 -10.04
CA PRO A 67 19.95 -27.74 -8.60
C PRO A 67 18.81 -26.98 -7.91
N GLY A 68 18.56 -27.27 -6.64
CA GLY A 68 17.43 -26.71 -5.89
C GLY A 68 16.10 -27.37 -6.22
N LYS A 69 15.00 -26.66 -5.93
CA LYS A 69 13.61 -27.08 -6.17
C LYS A 69 12.80 -25.89 -6.69
N PRO A 70 11.76 -26.11 -7.52
CA PRO A 70 10.91 -25.00 -7.94
C PRO A 70 10.17 -24.43 -6.74
N TYR A 71 9.87 -23.13 -6.81
CA TYR A 71 8.94 -22.49 -5.88
C TYR A 71 7.50 -22.99 -6.06
N GLY A 72 6.67 -22.79 -5.03
CA GLY A 72 5.26 -23.15 -5.06
C GLY A 72 4.39 -22.13 -5.80
N GLY A 73 3.07 -22.20 -5.57
CA GLY A 73 2.12 -21.24 -6.11
C GLY A 73 2.15 -21.18 -7.63
N TRP A 74 2.09 -19.96 -8.19
CA TRP A 74 2.08 -19.77 -9.65
C TRP A 74 3.44 -19.99 -10.33
N GLU A 75 4.52 -20.16 -9.55
CA GLU A 75 5.85 -20.59 -10.03
C GLU A 75 6.03 -22.12 -10.02
N GLY A 76 4.99 -22.86 -9.61
CA GLY A 76 4.98 -24.31 -9.63
C GLY A 76 5.37 -24.90 -10.99
N PRO A 77 6.07 -26.05 -11.03
CA PRO A 77 6.67 -26.58 -12.26
C PRO A 77 5.67 -26.97 -13.35
N ASP A 78 4.41 -27.19 -12.98
CA ASP A 78 3.32 -27.59 -13.88
C ASP A 78 2.33 -26.43 -14.15
N VAL A 79 2.58 -25.23 -13.60
CA VAL A 79 1.74 -24.05 -13.81
C VAL A 79 2.12 -23.35 -15.10
N GLU A 80 1.14 -23.00 -15.94
CA GLU A 80 1.41 -22.42 -17.26
C GLU A 80 2.02 -21.01 -17.20
N LEU A 81 1.78 -20.25 -16.12
CA LEU A 81 2.29 -18.89 -15.92
C LEU A 81 3.74 -18.80 -15.39
N ARG A 82 4.32 -19.92 -14.93
CA ARG A 82 5.64 -19.97 -14.27
C ARG A 82 6.72 -19.20 -15.03
N GLY A 83 7.67 -18.64 -14.30
CA GLY A 83 8.72 -17.73 -14.77
C GLY A 83 8.33 -16.26 -14.77
N HIS A 84 7.05 -15.92 -14.59
CA HIS A 84 6.60 -14.53 -14.55
C HIS A 84 7.16 -13.78 -13.35
N PHE A 85 7.20 -14.42 -12.17
CA PHE A 85 7.73 -13.81 -10.96
C PHE A 85 9.24 -13.62 -11.08
N VAL A 86 9.95 -14.52 -11.75
CA VAL A 86 11.40 -14.36 -12.00
C VAL A 86 11.66 -13.10 -12.86
N GLY A 87 10.79 -12.80 -13.83
CA GLY A 87 10.83 -11.54 -14.55
C GLY A 87 10.65 -10.32 -13.64
N HIS A 88 9.65 -10.35 -12.75
CA HIS A 88 9.44 -9.31 -11.74
C HIS A 88 10.64 -9.18 -10.78
N TYR A 89 11.24 -10.29 -10.37
CA TYR A 89 12.41 -10.31 -9.49
C TYR A 89 13.60 -9.58 -10.13
N LEU A 90 13.82 -9.75 -11.44
CA LEU A 90 14.86 -9.01 -12.16
C LEU A 90 14.61 -7.49 -12.13
N SER A 91 13.38 -7.03 -12.35
CA SER A 91 13.03 -5.60 -12.23
C SER A 91 13.19 -5.09 -10.80
N ALA A 92 12.61 -5.80 -9.83
CA ALA A 92 12.64 -5.43 -8.42
C ALA A 92 14.07 -5.36 -7.87
N THR A 93 14.92 -6.33 -8.18
CA THR A 93 16.31 -6.32 -7.70
C THR A 93 17.15 -5.22 -8.34
N ALA A 94 16.95 -4.91 -9.63
CA ALA A 94 17.62 -3.79 -10.27
C ALA A 94 17.24 -2.45 -9.63
N GLN A 95 15.93 -2.23 -9.41
CA GLN A 95 15.39 -1.04 -8.76
C GLN A 95 15.83 -0.93 -7.30
N MET A 96 15.77 -2.02 -6.54
CA MET A 96 16.18 -2.06 -5.14
C MET A 96 17.67 -1.81 -4.99
N TRP A 97 18.50 -2.40 -5.86
CA TRP A 97 19.93 -2.12 -5.89
C TRP A 97 20.21 -0.66 -6.20
N ALA A 98 19.49 -0.05 -7.14
CA ALA A 98 19.63 1.37 -7.40
C ALA A 98 19.25 2.23 -6.19
N SER A 99 18.16 1.88 -5.50
CA SER A 99 17.66 2.58 -4.32
C SER A 99 18.54 2.45 -3.07
N THR A 100 19.27 1.34 -2.91
CA THR A 100 19.96 1.00 -1.64
C THR A 100 21.46 0.78 -1.76
N HIS A 101 21.96 0.50 -2.97
CA HIS A 101 23.32 0.02 -3.23
C HIS A 101 23.73 -1.22 -2.40
N ASN A 102 22.79 -2.11 -2.09
CA ASN A 102 23.08 -3.36 -1.38
C ASN A 102 23.90 -4.34 -2.24
N ASP A 103 25.17 -4.58 -1.87
CA ASP A 103 26.08 -5.43 -2.65
C ASP A 103 25.68 -6.91 -2.65
N THR A 104 25.14 -7.44 -1.54
CA THR A 104 24.65 -8.82 -1.49
C THR A 104 23.52 -9.04 -2.50
N LEU A 105 22.60 -8.09 -2.63
CA LEU A 105 21.54 -8.14 -3.62
C LEU A 105 22.09 -8.07 -5.05
N LYS A 106 23.12 -7.23 -5.28
CA LYS A 106 23.82 -7.11 -6.56
C LYS A 106 24.38 -8.46 -7.00
N GLU A 107 25.05 -9.18 -6.11
CA GLU A 107 25.59 -10.51 -6.41
C GLU A 107 24.49 -11.49 -6.80
N LYS A 108 23.38 -11.54 -6.05
CA LYS A 108 22.25 -12.43 -6.35
C LYS A 108 21.59 -12.11 -7.69
N MET A 109 21.31 -10.84 -7.98
CA MET A 109 20.66 -10.47 -9.25
C MET A 109 21.56 -10.80 -10.45
N LEU A 110 22.87 -10.58 -10.35
CA LEU A 110 23.83 -10.95 -11.40
C LEU A 110 23.91 -12.47 -11.60
N ALA A 111 23.79 -13.25 -10.52
CA ALA A 111 23.75 -14.70 -10.59
C ALA A 111 22.48 -15.20 -11.32
N VAL A 112 21.31 -14.59 -11.07
CA VAL A 112 20.07 -14.91 -11.81
C VAL A 112 20.24 -14.60 -13.30
N VAL A 113 20.71 -13.39 -13.67
CA VAL A 113 20.95 -13.02 -15.08
C VAL A 113 21.91 -14.01 -15.75
N SER A 114 23.00 -14.37 -15.07
CA SER A 114 24.00 -15.32 -15.59
C SER A 114 23.40 -16.71 -15.84
N ALA A 115 22.58 -17.20 -14.91
CA ALA A 115 21.90 -18.49 -15.06
C ALA A 115 20.88 -18.48 -16.21
N LEU A 116 20.08 -17.41 -16.34
CA LEU A 116 19.15 -17.24 -17.45
C LEU A 116 19.88 -17.11 -18.80
N SER A 117 21.02 -16.43 -18.84
CA SER A 117 21.88 -16.34 -20.03
C SER A 117 22.36 -17.71 -20.48
N ALA A 118 22.76 -18.58 -19.54
CA ALA A 118 23.15 -19.94 -19.85
C ALA A 118 21.99 -20.76 -20.44
N CYS A 119 20.76 -20.60 -19.91
CA CYS A 119 19.55 -21.21 -20.47
C CYS A 119 19.29 -20.73 -21.90
N GLN A 120 19.29 -19.43 -22.16
CA GLN A 120 19.04 -18.86 -23.49
C GLN A 120 20.10 -19.33 -24.51
N LYS A 121 21.38 -19.34 -24.12
CA LYS A 121 22.47 -19.85 -24.97
C LYS A 121 22.31 -21.33 -25.29
N LYS A 122 21.89 -22.15 -24.32
CA LYS A 122 21.64 -23.58 -24.52
C LYS A 122 20.49 -23.83 -25.50
N MET A 123 19.44 -23.01 -25.45
CA MET A 123 18.33 -23.06 -26.41
C MET A 123 18.79 -22.65 -27.83
N GLY A 124 19.71 -21.69 -27.95
CA GLY A 124 20.40 -21.36 -29.20
C GLY A 124 19.57 -20.60 -30.24
N THR A 125 18.31 -20.24 -29.94
CA THR A 125 17.38 -19.57 -30.86
C THR A 125 17.07 -18.12 -30.50
N GLY A 126 17.50 -17.67 -29.32
CA GLY A 126 17.07 -16.41 -28.69
C GLY A 126 15.88 -16.56 -27.75
N TYR A 127 15.22 -17.71 -27.76
CA TYR A 127 14.13 -18.02 -26.85
C TYR A 127 14.61 -18.16 -25.40
N LEU A 128 13.88 -17.54 -24.48
CA LEU A 128 14.05 -17.67 -23.04
C LEU A 128 12.68 -17.62 -22.35
N SER A 129 12.31 -18.71 -21.68
CA SER A 129 11.13 -18.83 -20.83
C SER A 129 11.28 -20.03 -19.90
N ALA A 130 10.44 -20.11 -18.87
CA ALA A 130 10.30 -21.27 -17.98
C ALA A 130 9.39 -22.37 -18.55
N PHE A 131 8.85 -22.18 -19.75
CA PHE A 131 7.96 -23.11 -20.45
C PHE A 131 8.36 -23.27 -21.94
N PRO A 132 7.96 -24.37 -22.61
CA PRO A 132 8.29 -24.60 -24.02
C PRO A 132 7.59 -23.62 -24.97
N SER A 133 8.18 -23.38 -26.14
CA SER A 133 7.65 -22.42 -27.12
C SER A 133 6.26 -22.78 -27.68
N GLU A 134 5.81 -24.03 -27.49
CA GLU A 134 4.49 -24.53 -27.89
C GLU A 134 3.33 -23.72 -27.27
N PHE A 135 3.55 -23.10 -26.11
CA PHE A 135 2.52 -22.24 -25.49
C PHE A 135 2.17 -21.05 -26.38
N PHE A 136 3.15 -20.49 -27.11
CA PHE A 136 2.89 -19.45 -28.10
C PHE A 136 2.19 -20.01 -29.35
N ASP A 137 2.44 -21.27 -29.72
CA ASP A 137 1.72 -21.90 -30.84
C ASP A 137 0.23 -22.01 -30.49
N ARG A 138 -0.12 -22.36 -29.24
CA ARG A 138 -1.50 -22.34 -28.74
C ARG A 138 -2.09 -20.94 -28.72
N PHE A 139 -1.38 -19.96 -28.15
CA PHE A 139 -1.83 -18.57 -28.07
C PHE A 139 -2.17 -18.00 -29.46
N GLU A 140 -1.26 -18.13 -30.42
CA GLU A 140 -1.42 -17.59 -31.79
C GLU A 140 -2.46 -18.41 -32.59
N ALA A 141 -2.64 -19.68 -32.22
CA ALA A 141 -3.74 -20.52 -32.69
C ALA A 141 -5.08 -20.26 -31.97
N ILE A 142 -5.15 -19.31 -31.03
CA ILE A 142 -6.35 -18.99 -30.23
C ILE A 142 -6.91 -20.27 -29.58
N LYS A 143 -6.00 -21.04 -28.99
CA LYS A 143 -6.31 -22.19 -28.16
C LYS A 143 -6.07 -21.79 -26.70
N PRO A 144 -6.80 -22.38 -25.74
CA PRO A 144 -6.59 -22.10 -24.32
C PRO A 144 -5.12 -22.27 -23.96
N VAL A 145 -4.53 -21.30 -23.27
CA VAL A 145 -3.20 -21.30 -22.65
C VAL A 145 -3.13 -20.08 -21.74
N TRP A 146 -2.51 -20.19 -20.58
CA TRP A 146 -2.47 -19.07 -19.64
C TRP A 146 -1.36 -18.06 -19.98
N ALA A 147 -1.75 -16.91 -20.54
CA ALA A 147 -0.97 -15.66 -20.65
C ALA A 147 0.55 -15.78 -20.93
N PRO A 148 1.02 -16.55 -21.94
CA PRO A 148 2.46 -16.72 -22.18
C PRO A 148 3.18 -15.42 -22.58
N TYR A 149 2.51 -14.49 -23.27
CA TYR A 149 3.09 -13.18 -23.60
C TYR A 149 3.21 -12.26 -22.37
N TYR A 150 2.31 -12.37 -21.39
CA TYR A 150 2.46 -11.67 -20.11
C TYR A 150 3.75 -12.09 -19.40
N THR A 151 4.06 -13.38 -19.35
CA THR A 151 5.29 -13.90 -18.73
C THR A 151 6.53 -13.38 -19.45
N ILE A 152 6.52 -13.39 -20.79
CA ILE A 152 7.62 -12.83 -21.58
C ILE A 152 7.79 -11.34 -21.36
N HIS A 153 6.70 -10.59 -21.21
CA HIS A 153 6.77 -9.19 -20.86
C HIS A 153 7.56 -8.99 -19.56
N LYS A 154 7.30 -9.77 -18.51
CA LYS A 154 8.04 -9.63 -17.24
C LYS A 154 9.52 -9.94 -17.40
N ILE A 155 9.86 -10.98 -18.16
CA ILE A 155 11.26 -11.34 -18.41
C ILE A 155 11.97 -10.24 -19.21
N LEU A 156 11.35 -9.73 -20.27
CA LEU A 156 11.91 -8.64 -21.08
C LEU A 156 12.07 -7.35 -20.26
N ALA A 157 11.06 -6.97 -19.48
CA ALA A 157 11.09 -5.78 -18.63
C ALA A 157 12.19 -5.91 -17.56
N GLY A 158 12.26 -7.07 -16.92
CA GLY A 158 13.29 -7.40 -15.93
C GLY A 158 14.71 -7.32 -16.49
N LEU A 159 14.97 -7.93 -17.65
CA LEU A 159 16.28 -7.85 -18.30
C LEU A 159 16.62 -6.43 -18.77
N LEU A 160 15.63 -5.69 -19.28
CA LEU A 160 15.84 -4.29 -19.67
C LEU A 160 16.12 -3.39 -18.46
N ASP A 161 15.47 -3.64 -17.33
CA ASP A 161 15.69 -2.92 -16.07
C ASP A 161 17.08 -3.23 -15.49
N GLN A 162 17.57 -4.47 -15.60
CA GLN A 162 18.96 -4.82 -15.25
C GLN A 162 19.99 -4.01 -16.06
N TYR A 163 19.70 -3.70 -17.33
CA TYR A 163 20.53 -2.77 -18.10
C TYR A 163 20.33 -1.32 -17.65
N THR A 164 19.08 -0.87 -17.54
CA THR A 164 18.73 0.54 -17.29
C THR A 164 19.18 1.04 -15.92
N PHE A 165 19.10 0.17 -14.90
CA PHE A 165 19.45 0.52 -13.51
C PHE A 165 20.77 -0.08 -13.04
N ALA A 166 21.39 -1.00 -13.77
CA ALA A 166 22.62 -1.65 -13.32
C ALA A 166 23.70 -1.80 -14.39
N ASP A 167 23.54 -1.14 -15.54
CA ASP A 167 24.48 -1.15 -16.67
C ASP A 167 24.87 -2.57 -17.11
N ASN A 168 23.97 -3.55 -16.92
CA ASN A 168 24.23 -4.94 -17.26
C ASN A 168 24.07 -5.16 -18.77
N ALA A 169 25.18 -4.99 -19.51
CA ALA A 169 25.22 -5.18 -20.96
C ALA A 169 24.82 -6.61 -21.41
N GLN A 170 25.09 -7.64 -20.61
CA GLN A 170 24.66 -9.01 -20.93
C GLN A 170 23.13 -9.10 -20.95
N ALA A 171 22.44 -8.46 -20.01
CA ALA A 171 20.99 -8.44 -19.96
C ALA A 171 20.40 -7.75 -21.20
N LEU A 172 20.98 -6.63 -21.66
CA LEU A 172 20.55 -5.96 -22.89
C LEU A 172 20.69 -6.87 -24.12
N GLU A 173 21.80 -7.59 -24.26
CA GLU A 173 22.00 -8.52 -25.38
C GLU A 173 20.99 -9.67 -25.34
N MET A 174 20.69 -10.19 -24.14
CA MET A 174 19.63 -11.21 -23.96
C MET A 174 18.26 -10.67 -24.40
N THR A 175 17.90 -9.45 -23.99
CA THR A 175 16.66 -8.78 -24.38
C THR A 175 16.56 -8.62 -25.89
N ARG A 176 17.61 -8.10 -26.56
CA ARG A 176 17.65 -7.94 -28.02
C ARG A 176 17.47 -9.27 -28.74
N TRP A 177 18.10 -10.33 -28.25
CA TRP A 177 17.99 -11.67 -28.85
C TRP A 177 16.59 -12.28 -28.68
N MET A 178 15.95 -12.08 -27.51
CA MET A 178 14.56 -12.45 -27.30
C MET A 178 13.62 -11.68 -28.24
N VAL A 179 13.82 -10.36 -28.35
CA VAL A 179 12.97 -9.52 -29.21
C VAL A 179 13.13 -9.89 -30.68
N GLU A 180 14.32 -10.22 -31.16
CA GLU A 180 14.51 -10.74 -32.53
C GLU A 180 13.76 -12.06 -32.74
N TYR A 181 13.77 -12.97 -31.76
CA TYR A 181 12.99 -14.22 -31.82
C TYR A 181 11.48 -13.92 -31.96
N PHE A 182 10.93 -13.07 -31.08
CA PHE A 182 9.50 -12.74 -31.11
C PHE A 182 9.11 -11.88 -32.31
N TYR A 183 9.98 -11.00 -32.79
CA TYR A 183 9.77 -10.26 -34.03
C TYR A 183 9.54 -11.21 -35.20
N ASN A 184 10.47 -12.15 -35.42
CA ASN A 184 10.37 -13.12 -36.51
C ASN A 184 9.14 -14.02 -36.35
N ARG A 185 8.83 -14.41 -35.11
CA ARG A 185 7.64 -15.21 -34.79
C ARG A 185 6.34 -14.48 -35.16
N ILE A 186 6.15 -13.24 -34.71
CA ILE A 186 4.94 -12.47 -35.01
C ILE A 186 4.82 -12.18 -36.51
N GLN A 187 5.93 -11.88 -37.19
CA GLN A 187 5.92 -11.75 -38.66
C GLN A 187 5.42 -13.03 -39.33
N ASN A 188 5.87 -14.21 -38.88
CA ASN A 188 5.40 -15.50 -39.39
C ASN A 188 3.91 -15.75 -39.12
N VAL A 189 3.39 -15.35 -37.95
CA VAL A 189 1.95 -15.43 -37.63
C VAL A 189 1.14 -14.58 -38.61
N ILE A 190 1.58 -13.35 -38.87
CA ILE A 190 0.91 -12.43 -39.79
C ILE A 190 0.94 -12.96 -41.23
N ILE A 191 2.07 -13.49 -41.68
CA ILE A 191 2.22 -14.09 -43.02
C ILE A 191 1.34 -15.34 -43.16
N LYS A 192 1.31 -16.19 -42.13
CA LYS A 192 0.56 -17.46 -42.14
C LYS A 192 -0.94 -17.26 -42.01
N TYR A 193 -1.37 -16.27 -41.24
CA TYR A 193 -2.78 -16.01 -40.94
C TYR A 193 -3.21 -14.62 -41.41
N SER A 194 -2.99 -13.58 -40.60
CA SER A 194 -3.25 -12.18 -40.92
C SER A 194 -2.83 -11.29 -39.74
N VAL A 195 -2.80 -9.97 -39.93
CA VAL A 195 -2.66 -9.01 -38.81
C VAL A 195 -3.88 -9.02 -37.88
N GLU A 196 -5.07 -9.22 -38.43
CA GLU A 196 -6.30 -9.37 -37.65
C GLU A 196 -6.23 -10.59 -36.73
N ARG A 197 -5.70 -11.72 -37.25
CA ARG A 197 -5.49 -12.92 -36.44
C ARG A 197 -4.56 -12.65 -35.26
N HIS A 198 -3.47 -11.91 -35.48
CA HIS A 198 -2.55 -11.50 -34.42
C HIS A 198 -3.30 -10.69 -33.36
N TRP A 199 -4.02 -9.63 -33.72
CA TRP A 199 -4.76 -8.83 -32.75
C TRP A 199 -5.88 -9.58 -32.04
N LEU A 200 -6.53 -10.54 -32.69
CA LEU A 200 -7.53 -11.40 -32.06
C LEU A 200 -6.89 -12.28 -30.97
N SER A 201 -5.66 -12.75 -31.18
CA SER A 201 -4.93 -13.52 -30.15
C SER A 201 -4.59 -12.67 -28.92
N LEU A 202 -4.44 -11.35 -29.06
CA LEU A 202 -4.21 -10.42 -27.94
C LEU A 202 -5.47 -10.19 -27.06
N ASN A 203 -6.53 -10.97 -27.23
CA ASN A 203 -7.59 -11.07 -26.23
C ASN A 203 -7.17 -11.92 -25.04
N GLU A 204 -6.20 -12.82 -25.23
CA GLU A 204 -5.45 -13.41 -24.12
C GLU A 204 -4.39 -12.42 -23.63
N GLU A 205 -4.10 -12.44 -22.33
CA GLU A 205 -3.28 -11.40 -21.69
C GLU A 205 -1.83 -11.36 -22.21
N THR A 206 -1.34 -10.14 -22.50
CA THR A 206 0.03 -9.91 -22.95
C THR A 206 0.83 -9.00 -22.02
N GLY A 207 0.20 -8.41 -20.99
CA GLY A 207 0.81 -7.35 -20.20
C GLY A 207 1.25 -6.15 -21.07
N GLY A 208 2.34 -5.48 -20.68
CA GLY A 208 2.92 -4.33 -21.37
C GLY A 208 4.03 -4.71 -22.35
N ILE A 209 3.82 -5.68 -23.24
CA ILE A 209 4.81 -5.96 -24.31
C ILE A 209 5.06 -4.70 -25.15
N ASN A 210 4.02 -3.92 -25.45
CA ASN A 210 4.19 -2.67 -26.19
C ASN A 210 5.07 -1.67 -25.42
N ASP A 211 4.84 -1.47 -24.12
CA ASP A 211 5.67 -0.63 -23.23
C ASP A 211 7.16 -0.99 -23.31
N VAL A 212 7.51 -2.24 -22.97
CA VAL A 212 8.92 -2.64 -22.93
C VAL A 212 9.61 -2.54 -24.30
N LEU A 213 8.88 -2.75 -25.40
CA LEU A 213 9.43 -2.63 -26.75
C LEU A 213 9.64 -1.17 -27.18
N TYR A 214 8.74 -0.24 -26.80
CA TYR A 214 8.99 1.19 -27.01
C TYR A 214 10.18 1.67 -26.17
N ARG A 215 10.32 1.22 -24.93
CA ARG A 215 11.50 1.50 -24.08
C ARG A 215 12.79 0.94 -24.71
N LEU A 216 12.75 -0.29 -25.24
CA LEU A 216 13.92 -0.85 -25.93
C LEU A 216 14.27 -0.05 -27.19
N PHE A 217 13.26 0.45 -27.92
CA PHE A 217 13.48 1.31 -29.08
C PHE A 217 14.20 2.61 -28.72
N THR A 218 13.86 3.28 -27.61
CA THR A 218 14.57 4.51 -27.19
C THR A 218 16.05 4.27 -26.90
N ILE A 219 16.41 3.07 -26.44
CA ILE A 219 17.80 2.67 -26.17
C ILE A 219 18.56 2.29 -27.45
N THR A 220 17.90 1.59 -28.38
CA THR A 220 18.59 0.92 -29.50
C THR A 220 18.43 1.62 -30.86
N GLY A 221 17.35 2.39 -31.04
CA GLY A 221 16.96 2.97 -32.33
C GLY A 221 16.52 1.96 -33.40
N ASP A 222 16.42 0.67 -33.08
CA ASP A 222 16.09 -0.38 -34.05
C ASP A 222 14.59 -0.36 -34.40
N GLN A 223 14.29 -0.11 -35.67
CA GLN A 223 12.92 -0.01 -36.18
C GLN A 223 12.11 -1.30 -36.01
N LYS A 224 12.76 -2.46 -35.88
CA LYS A 224 12.05 -3.71 -35.56
C LYS A 224 11.37 -3.65 -34.21
N HIS A 225 12.00 -3.02 -33.22
CA HIS A 225 11.43 -2.85 -31.88
C HIS A 225 10.19 -1.95 -31.93
N LEU A 226 10.28 -0.83 -32.67
CA LEU A 226 9.17 0.09 -32.86
C LEU A 226 7.98 -0.59 -33.56
N LEU A 227 8.23 -1.34 -34.63
CA LEU A 227 7.19 -2.06 -35.36
C LEU A 227 6.56 -3.15 -34.48
N LEU A 228 7.36 -3.92 -33.75
CA LEU A 228 6.82 -4.94 -32.86
C LEU A 228 5.98 -4.33 -31.74
N ALA A 229 6.44 -3.23 -31.12
CA ALA A 229 5.68 -2.50 -30.12
C ALA A 229 4.29 -2.13 -30.63
N HIS A 230 4.22 -1.56 -31.85
CA HIS A 230 2.97 -1.19 -32.49
C HIS A 230 2.03 -2.38 -32.73
N LEU A 231 2.57 -3.55 -33.09
CA LEU A 231 1.74 -4.76 -33.26
C LEU A 231 1.09 -5.21 -31.94
N PHE A 232 1.61 -4.79 -30.79
CA PHE A 232 1.03 -5.05 -29.46
C PHE A 232 0.16 -3.90 -28.91
N ASP A 233 -0.09 -2.80 -29.66
CA ASP A 233 -0.96 -1.68 -29.24
C ASP A 233 -2.47 -2.03 -29.13
N LYS A 234 -2.87 -3.31 -29.11
CA LYS A 234 -4.25 -3.83 -29.01
C LYS A 234 -5.36 -2.83 -29.46
N PRO A 235 -5.57 -2.66 -30.78
CA PRO A 235 -6.49 -1.64 -31.32
C PRO A 235 -7.94 -1.75 -30.83
N CYS A 236 -8.45 -2.96 -30.52
CA CYS A 236 -9.83 -3.14 -30.06
C CYS A 236 -10.12 -2.45 -28.71
N PHE A 237 -9.12 -2.38 -27.82
CA PHE A 237 -9.27 -1.70 -26.53
C PHE A 237 -8.92 -0.22 -26.65
N LEU A 238 -7.74 0.09 -27.21
CA LEU A 238 -7.33 1.49 -27.39
C LEU A 238 -8.26 2.29 -28.29
N GLY A 239 -8.95 1.62 -29.23
CA GLY A 239 -9.95 2.23 -30.10
C GLY A 239 -11.14 2.81 -29.34
N LEU A 240 -11.59 2.16 -28.25
CA LEU A 240 -12.65 2.67 -27.38
C LEU A 240 -12.22 3.97 -26.70
N LEU A 241 -11.00 3.98 -26.16
CA LEU A 241 -10.40 5.15 -25.52
C LEU A 241 -10.11 6.27 -26.53
N ALA A 242 -9.75 5.93 -27.76
CA ALA A 242 -9.47 6.88 -28.85
C ALA A 242 -10.73 7.65 -29.27
N VAL A 243 -11.90 7.00 -29.23
CA VAL A 243 -13.20 7.65 -29.47
C VAL A 243 -13.83 8.21 -28.19
N GLN A 244 -13.09 8.18 -27.08
CA GLN A 244 -13.51 8.70 -25.77
C GLN A 244 -14.83 8.08 -25.26
N ALA A 245 -14.97 6.76 -25.42
CA ALA A 245 -16.07 5.99 -24.87
C ALA A 245 -15.70 5.37 -23.51
N ASP A 246 -16.50 5.65 -22.48
CA ASP A 246 -16.44 4.95 -21.18
C ASP A 246 -17.16 3.60 -21.29
N ASP A 247 -16.53 2.66 -21.99
CA ASP A 247 -17.04 1.30 -22.26
C ASP A 247 -15.99 0.25 -21.86
N ILE A 248 -15.39 0.45 -20.67
CA ILE A 248 -14.36 -0.45 -20.12
C ILE A 248 -14.93 -1.51 -19.17
N SER A 249 -16.25 -1.51 -18.93
CA SER A 249 -16.93 -2.52 -18.11
C SER A 249 -16.71 -3.93 -18.68
N GLY A 250 -16.49 -4.90 -17.81
CA GLY A 250 -16.24 -6.30 -18.16
C GLY A 250 -14.81 -6.60 -18.65
N PHE A 251 -13.95 -5.59 -18.83
CA PHE A 251 -12.53 -5.84 -19.11
C PHE A 251 -11.77 -6.17 -17.81
N HIS A 252 -10.87 -7.15 -17.90
CA HIS A 252 -9.90 -7.47 -16.85
C HIS A 252 -8.94 -6.29 -16.68
N ALA A 253 -8.95 -5.64 -15.52
CA ALA A 253 -8.32 -4.35 -15.33
C ALA A 253 -6.80 -4.41 -15.55
N ASN A 254 -6.14 -5.36 -14.90
CA ASN A 254 -4.69 -5.48 -14.95
C ASN A 254 -4.14 -5.97 -16.30
N THR A 255 -4.98 -6.59 -17.14
CA THR A 255 -4.62 -6.90 -18.55
C THR A 255 -4.48 -5.63 -19.37
N HIS A 256 -5.32 -4.63 -19.10
CA HIS A 256 -5.52 -3.49 -19.99
C HIS A 256 -4.75 -2.24 -19.57
N ILE A 257 -4.54 -2.00 -18.27
CA ILE A 257 -3.73 -0.85 -17.80
C ILE A 257 -2.31 -0.87 -18.41
N PRO A 258 -1.57 -2.00 -18.48
CA PRO A 258 -0.26 -2.06 -19.13
C PRO A 258 -0.27 -1.68 -20.61
N VAL A 259 -1.36 -1.97 -21.33
CA VAL A 259 -1.52 -1.56 -22.74
C VAL A 259 -1.61 -0.03 -22.85
N VAL A 260 -2.28 0.62 -21.88
CA VAL A 260 -2.31 2.09 -21.78
C VAL A 260 -0.93 2.65 -21.45
N ILE A 261 -0.15 2.01 -20.58
CA ILE A 261 1.24 2.44 -20.31
C ILE A 261 2.08 2.38 -21.59
N GLY A 262 1.97 1.30 -22.39
CA GLY A 262 2.67 1.25 -23.68
C GLY A 262 2.17 2.29 -24.68
N SER A 263 0.89 2.69 -24.59
CA SER A 263 0.33 3.80 -25.34
C SER A 263 0.97 5.14 -24.94
N GLN A 264 1.23 5.33 -23.65
CA GLN A 264 1.96 6.51 -23.15
C GLN A 264 3.39 6.54 -23.68
N MET A 265 4.10 5.41 -23.63
CA MET A 265 5.43 5.30 -24.20
C MET A 265 5.44 5.59 -25.70
N ARG A 266 4.42 5.14 -26.44
CA ARG A 266 4.30 5.50 -27.86
C ARG A 266 4.20 7.00 -28.07
N TYR A 267 3.41 7.71 -27.27
CA TYR A 267 3.35 9.17 -27.35
C TYR A 267 4.73 9.80 -27.11
N GLU A 268 5.45 9.34 -26.09
CA GLU A 268 6.81 9.85 -25.79
C GLU A 268 7.80 9.60 -26.94
N VAL A 269 7.69 8.45 -27.61
CA VAL A 269 8.57 8.05 -28.72
C VAL A 269 8.22 8.75 -30.04
N THR A 270 6.92 8.88 -30.34
CA THR A 270 6.45 9.27 -31.69
C THR A 270 5.89 10.69 -31.77
N GLY A 271 5.51 11.28 -30.64
CA GLY A 271 4.81 12.56 -30.57
C GLY A 271 3.35 12.52 -31.05
N ASP A 272 2.76 11.34 -31.28
CA ASP A 272 1.39 11.17 -31.79
C ASP A 272 0.34 11.61 -30.74
N PRO A 273 -0.33 12.77 -30.92
CA PRO A 273 -1.19 13.36 -29.88
C PRO A 273 -2.42 12.49 -29.56
N LEU A 274 -2.82 11.58 -30.45
CA LEU A 274 -3.90 10.63 -30.18
C LEU A 274 -3.62 9.80 -28.92
N TYR A 275 -2.36 9.38 -28.74
CA TYR A 275 -1.95 8.54 -27.63
C TYR A 275 -1.90 9.31 -26.30
N LYS A 276 -1.66 10.62 -26.35
CA LYS A 276 -1.86 11.50 -25.19
C LYS A 276 -3.34 11.58 -24.81
N THR A 277 -4.23 11.76 -25.80
CA THR A 277 -5.68 11.80 -25.56
C THR A 277 -6.20 10.50 -24.96
N ILE A 278 -5.79 9.34 -25.50
CA ILE A 278 -6.14 8.01 -24.99
C ILE A 278 -5.78 7.88 -23.51
N ALA A 279 -4.52 8.20 -23.15
CA ALA A 279 -4.05 8.05 -21.78
C ALA A 279 -4.72 9.02 -20.81
N THR A 280 -4.94 10.26 -21.23
CA THR A 280 -5.63 11.29 -20.42
C THR A 280 -7.08 10.86 -20.16
N PHE A 281 -7.80 10.48 -21.21
CA PHE A 281 -9.19 10.03 -21.10
C PHE A 281 -9.32 8.76 -20.25
N PHE A 282 -8.40 7.81 -20.40
CA PHE A 282 -8.37 6.60 -19.56
C PHE A 282 -8.25 6.92 -18.06
N MET A 283 -7.36 7.85 -17.71
CA MET A 283 -7.21 8.30 -16.33
C MET A 283 -8.49 8.99 -15.82
N ASP A 284 -9.12 9.82 -16.66
CA ASP A 284 -10.35 10.53 -16.33
C ASP A 284 -11.51 9.57 -16.05
N ILE A 285 -11.73 8.54 -16.89
CA ILE A 285 -12.81 7.56 -16.67
C ILE A 285 -12.54 6.73 -15.41
N VAL A 286 -11.32 6.19 -15.23
CA VAL A 286 -11.02 5.37 -14.05
C VAL A 286 -11.24 6.18 -12.77
N ASN A 287 -10.70 7.41 -12.73
CA ASN A 287 -10.84 8.27 -11.57
C ASN A 287 -12.27 8.80 -11.37
N SER A 288 -13.08 8.98 -12.40
CA SER A 288 -14.45 9.53 -12.24
C SER A 288 -15.54 8.49 -12.00
N SER A 289 -15.34 7.23 -12.42
CA SER A 289 -16.39 6.20 -12.36
C SER A 289 -15.96 4.84 -11.83
N HIS A 290 -14.66 4.53 -11.70
CA HIS A 290 -14.17 3.18 -11.36
C HIS A 290 -13.18 3.10 -10.18
N SER A 291 -12.82 4.19 -9.51
CA SER A 291 -11.87 4.16 -8.37
C SER A 291 -12.51 4.34 -7.00
N TYR A 292 -12.09 3.55 -6.01
CA TYR A 292 -12.46 3.75 -4.61
C TYR A 292 -11.63 4.88 -3.97
N ALA A 293 -11.91 5.19 -2.71
CA ALA A 293 -11.29 6.30 -1.98
C ALA A 293 -9.79 6.10 -1.71
N THR A 294 -9.30 4.86 -1.79
CA THR A 294 -7.87 4.53 -1.76
C THR A 294 -7.13 5.00 -3.02
N GLY A 295 -7.84 5.29 -4.12
CA GLY A 295 -7.29 5.52 -5.45
C GLY A 295 -7.16 4.24 -6.29
N GLY A 296 -7.38 3.06 -5.72
CA GLY A 296 -7.40 1.79 -6.44
C GLY A 296 -8.67 1.59 -7.26
N THR A 297 -8.74 0.48 -8.00
CA THR A 297 -9.87 0.15 -8.89
C THR A 297 -10.06 -1.36 -8.96
N SER A 298 -11.13 -1.79 -9.64
CA SER A 298 -11.54 -3.18 -9.89
C SER A 298 -12.22 -3.91 -8.75
N VAL A 299 -13.01 -4.92 -9.11
CA VAL A 299 -13.65 -5.89 -8.22
C VAL A 299 -13.57 -7.25 -8.89
N GLY A 300 -13.07 -8.26 -8.17
CA GLY A 300 -12.79 -9.57 -8.75
C GLY A 300 -11.87 -9.53 -9.97
N GLU A 301 -10.94 -8.55 -10.03
CA GLU A 301 -10.00 -8.28 -11.14
C GLU A 301 -10.58 -7.56 -12.38
N PHE A 302 -11.89 -7.29 -12.42
CA PHE A 302 -12.55 -6.63 -13.55
C PHE A 302 -13.04 -5.23 -13.18
N TRP A 303 -13.16 -4.37 -14.19
CA TRP A 303 -14.01 -3.19 -14.06
C TRP A 303 -15.48 -3.62 -14.19
N SER A 304 -16.30 -3.19 -13.23
CA SER A 304 -17.76 -3.27 -13.32
C SER A 304 -18.33 -2.05 -14.04
N ASP A 305 -19.64 -1.98 -14.19
CA ASP A 305 -20.33 -0.81 -14.74
C ASP A 305 -19.93 0.49 -14.03
N PRO A 306 -19.81 1.61 -14.78
CA PRO A 306 -19.39 2.88 -14.23
C PRO A 306 -20.38 3.38 -13.18
N LYS A 307 -19.86 3.99 -12.11
CA LYS A 307 -20.66 4.57 -11.02
C LYS A 307 -21.61 3.56 -10.33
N ARG A 308 -21.13 2.34 -10.10
CA ARG A 308 -21.83 1.27 -9.36
C ARG A 308 -21.06 0.74 -8.15
N LEU A 309 -20.06 1.49 -7.65
CA LEU A 309 -19.09 1.00 -6.67
C LEU A 309 -19.71 0.59 -5.33
N ALA A 310 -20.89 1.11 -4.97
CA ALA A 310 -21.50 0.73 -3.70
C ALA A 310 -21.93 -0.75 -3.65
N SER A 311 -22.27 -1.34 -4.80
CA SER A 311 -22.62 -2.76 -4.89
C SER A 311 -21.40 -3.68 -4.95
N THR A 312 -20.19 -3.13 -5.07
CA THR A 312 -18.97 -3.90 -5.20
C THR A 312 -18.17 -3.95 -3.90
N LEU A 313 -18.60 -3.29 -2.81
CA LEU A 313 -17.90 -3.30 -1.52
C LEU A 313 -17.92 -4.69 -0.87
N GLN A 314 -16.83 -5.46 -1.06
CA GLN A 314 -16.69 -6.85 -0.61
C GLN A 314 -15.23 -7.18 -0.22
N THR A 315 -14.87 -8.47 -0.20
CA THR A 315 -13.50 -8.93 0.10
C THR A 315 -12.57 -8.92 -1.10
N GLU A 316 -13.11 -9.14 -2.31
CA GLU A 316 -12.35 -9.21 -3.56
C GLU A 316 -12.38 -7.88 -4.31
N ASN A 317 -11.80 -6.84 -3.71
CA ASN A 317 -11.66 -5.51 -4.31
C ASN A 317 -10.20 -5.16 -4.50
N GLU A 318 -9.93 -4.26 -5.45
CA GLU A 318 -8.62 -3.62 -5.61
C GLU A 318 -7.46 -4.61 -5.68
N GLU A 319 -7.38 -5.35 -6.79
CA GLU A 319 -6.18 -6.12 -7.10
C GLU A 319 -4.96 -5.18 -7.06
N SER A 320 -3.95 -5.52 -6.27
CA SER A 320 -2.79 -4.66 -6.01
C SER A 320 -2.03 -4.29 -7.30
N CYS A 321 -1.98 -5.18 -8.29
CA CYS A 321 -1.37 -4.89 -9.59
C CYS A 321 -2.02 -3.72 -10.33
N THR A 322 -3.34 -3.53 -10.17
CA THR A 322 -4.06 -2.45 -10.85
C THR A 322 -3.59 -1.10 -10.33
N THR A 323 -3.48 -0.96 -9.01
CA THR A 323 -2.93 0.24 -8.35
C THR A 323 -1.48 0.48 -8.77
N TYR A 324 -0.64 -0.55 -8.79
CA TYR A 324 0.74 -0.46 -9.27
C TYR A 324 0.84 0.11 -10.70
N ASN A 325 0.02 -0.39 -11.62
CA ASN A 325 0.05 0.07 -13.00
C ASN A 325 -0.60 1.45 -13.16
N MET A 326 -1.64 1.78 -12.39
CA MET A 326 -2.23 3.12 -12.39
C MET A 326 -1.26 4.19 -11.88
N LEU A 327 -0.38 3.86 -10.92
CA LEU A 327 0.70 4.76 -10.49
C LEU A 327 1.62 5.12 -11.66
N LYS A 328 1.95 4.16 -12.55
CA LYS A 328 2.72 4.45 -13.77
C LYS A 328 1.95 5.35 -14.72
N VAL A 329 0.65 5.09 -14.92
CA VAL A 329 -0.21 5.93 -15.77
C VAL A 329 -0.20 7.39 -15.29
N SER A 330 -0.45 7.60 -14.00
CA SER A 330 -0.45 8.93 -13.39
C SER A 330 0.91 9.61 -13.51
N ARG A 331 2.00 8.86 -13.32
CA ARG A 331 3.37 9.36 -13.40
C ARG A 331 3.75 9.87 -14.78
N HIS A 332 3.39 9.15 -15.85
CA HIS A 332 3.59 9.64 -17.22
C HIS A 332 2.79 10.92 -17.50
N LEU A 333 1.52 10.96 -17.07
CA LEU A 333 0.69 12.16 -17.23
C LEU A 333 1.26 13.36 -16.47
N PHE A 334 1.77 13.16 -15.26
CA PHE A 334 2.46 14.20 -14.51
C PHE A 334 3.70 14.71 -15.26
N ARG A 335 4.54 13.81 -15.81
CA ARG A 335 5.73 14.20 -16.58
C ARG A 335 5.38 15.09 -17.79
N TRP A 336 4.23 14.89 -18.41
CA TRP A 336 3.82 15.64 -19.60
C TRP A 336 3.12 16.95 -19.30
N THR A 337 2.35 17.00 -18.22
CA THR A 337 1.39 18.09 -17.95
C THR A 337 1.82 18.95 -16.77
N LYS A 338 2.59 18.38 -15.84
CA LYS A 338 2.94 18.98 -14.55
C LYS A 338 1.71 19.32 -13.70
N GLU A 339 0.57 18.68 -13.97
CA GLU A 339 -0.66 18.94 -13.23
C GLU A 339 -0.62 18.27 -11.86
N VAL A 340 -0.90 19.04 -10.81
CA VAL A 340 -0.86 18.57 -9.42
C VAL A 340 -1.86 17.44 -9.15
N ALA A 341 -2.96 17.39 -9.90
CA ALA A 341 -3.96 16.31 -9.79
C ALA A 341 -3.36 14.90 -9.98
N TYR A 342 -2.38 14.74 -10.88
CA TYR A 342 -1.71 13.44 -11.07
C TYR A 342 -0.74 13.12 -9.93
N ALA A 343 -0.09 14.13 -9.35
CA ALA A 343 0.74 13.96 -8.16
C ALA A 343 -0.11 13.62 -6.92
N ASP A 344 -1.29 14.22 -6.78
CA ASP A 344 -2.25 13.94 -5.70
C ASP A 344 -2.84 12.52 -5.84
N TYR A 345 -3.17 12.10 -7.06
CA TYR A 345 -3.57 10.71 -7.30
C TYR A 345 -2.45 9.74 -6.91
N TYR A 346 -1.20 10.04 -7.30
CA TYR A 346 -0.05 9.21 -6.95
C TYR A 346 0.14 9.09 -5.44
N GLU A 347 0.07 10.21 -4.71
CA GLU A 347 0.14 10.24 -3.23
C GLU A 347 -0.96 9.37 -2.61
N ARG A 348 -2.20 9.54 -3.08
CA ARG A 348 -3.37 8.80 -2.59
C ARG A 348 -3.22 7.30 -2.80
N ALA A 349 -2.96 6.88 -4.04
CA ALA A 349 -2.86 5.47 -4.41
C ALA A 349 -1.66 4.77 -3.75
N LEU A 350 -0.51 5.46 -3.63
CA LEU A 350 0.64 4.94 -2.91
C LEU A 350 0.33 4.76 -1.41
N THR A 351 -0.15 5.82 -0.76
CA THR A 351 -0.39 5.85 0.69
C THR A 351 -1.44 4.84 1.12
N ASN A 352 -2.54 4.73 0.37
CA ASN A 352 -3.70 3.95 0.80
C ASN A 352 -3.84 2.61 0.09
N GLY A 353 -3.38 2.51 -1.17
CA GLY A 353 -3.53 1.31 -2.00
C GLY A 353 -2.27 0.46 -2.14
N VAL A 354 -1.09 0.95 -1.75
CA VAL A 354 0.18 0.19 -1.86
C VAL A 354 0.83 -0.06 -0.51
N LEU A 355 1.06 0.96 0.33
CA LEU A 355 1.80 0.76 1.58
C LEU A 355 1.16 -0.27 2.52
N GLY A 356 -0.18 -0.40 2.47
CA GLY A 356 -0.93 -1.33 3.30
C GLY A 356 -1.00 -2.77 2.79
N ILE A 357 -0.39 -3.12 1.63
CA ILE A 357 -0.47 -4.47 1.04
C ILE A 357 0.62 -5.42 1.57
N GLN A 358 1.68 -4.89 2.19
CA GLN A 358 2.72 -5.66 2.88
C GLN A 358 2.34 -5.81 4.35
N ARG A 359 2.45 -7.03 4.91
CA ARG A 359 2.04 -7.29 6.30
C ARG A 359 3.07 -6.77 7.31
N GLY A 360 2.96 -5.49 7.65
CA GLY A 360 3.82 -4.86 8.64
C GLY A 360 5.30 -4.95 8.24
N THR A 361 6.09 -5.66 9.05
CA THR A 361 7.53 -5.87 8.82
C THR A 361 7.86 -7.33 8.49
N GLU A 362 6.86 -8.13 8.11
CA GLU A 362 7.04 -9.54 7.76
C GLU A 362 7.48 -9.69 6.29
N PRO A 363 8.73 -10.12 6.00
CA PRO A 363 9.21 -10.20 4.64
C PRO A 363 8.46 -11.28 3.84
N GLY A 364 7.95 -10.92 2.66
CA GLY A 364 7.32 -11.88 1.74
C GLY A 364 5.87 -12.24 2.06
N VAL A 365 5.21 -11.48 2.92
CA VAL A 365 3.78 -11.65 3.26
C VAL A 365 3.01 -10.45 2.72
N MET A 366 2.27 -10.67 1.63
CA MET A 366 1.52 -9.62 0.92
C MET A 366 0.11 -10.11 0.56
N ILE A 367 -0.84 -9.18 0.42
CA ILE A 367 -2.18 -9.47 -0.11
C ILE A 367 -2.24 -9.38 -1.64
N TYR A 368 -3.25 -10.02 -2.21
CA TYR A 368 -3.62 -9.85 -3.61
C TYR A 368 -4.68 -8.75 -3.77
N MET A 369 -5.80 -8.90 -3.05
CA MET A 369 -6.92 -7.96 -3.01
C MET A 369 -6.85 -7.10 -1.76
N LEU A 370 -7.26 -5.83 -1.86
CA LEU A 370 -7.45 -4.94 -0.72
C LEU A 370 -8.97 -4.76 -0.45
N PRO A 371 -9.54 -5.50 0.51
CA PRO A 371 -10.98 -5.50 0.81
C PRO A 371 -11.55 -4.11 1.09
N GLN A 372 -12.72 -3.82 0.50
CA GLN A 372 -13.44 -2.53 0.64
C GLN A 372 -14.81 -2.68 1.33
N GLY A 373 -15.21 -3.90 1.67
CA GLY A 373 -16.45 -4.20 2.37
C GLY A 373 -16.55 -3.62 3.78
N ARG A 374 -17.62 -4.00 4.48
CA ARG A 374 -17.86 -3.62 5.88
C ARG A 374 -17.47 -4.75 6.79
N GLY A 375 -16.77 -4.43 7.87
CA GLY A 375 -16.26 -5.43 8.81
C GLY A 375 -15.45 -6.52 8.13
N VAL A 376 -14.72 -6.15 7.07
CA VAL A 376 -13.83 -7.05 6.34
C VAL A 376 -12.42 -6.93 6.89
N SER A 377 -11.56 -7.90 6.57
CA SER A 377 -10.17 -7.93 7.00
C SER A 377 -9.28 -8.28 5.82
N LYS A 378 -8.06 -7.74 5.76
CA LYS A 378 -7.06 -8.11 4.74
C LYS A 378 -6.69 -9.59 4.81
N ALA A 379 -6.83 -10.20 5.99
CA ALA A 379 -6.62 -11.63 6.19
C ALA A 379 -7.73 -12.50 5.58
N VAL A 380 -8.91 -11.93 5.26
CA VAL A 380 -10.09 -12.66 4.80
C VAL A 380 -10.45 -12.23 3.37
N SER A 381 -9.78 -12.87 2.41
CA SER A 381 -10.09 -12.84 0.97
C SER A 381 -9.86 -14.22 0.36
N TYR A 382 -10.15 -14.40 -0.93
CA TYR A 382 -9.86 -15.65 -1.63
C TYR A 382 -8.37 -16.05 -1.51
N HIS A 383 -7.48 -15.06 -1.64
CA HIS A 383 -6.03 -15.26 -1.58
C HIS A 383 -5.47 -15.17 -0.15
N GLN A 384 -6.14 -14.45 0.76
CA GLN A 384 -5.65 -14.15 2.11
C GLN A 384 -4.27 -13.46 2.07
N TRP A 385 -3.54 -13.48 3.18
CA TRP A 385 -2.11 -13.19 3.18
C TRP A 385 -1.35 -14.31 2.49
N GLY A 386 -0.51 -13.98 1.51
CA GLY A 386 0.34 -14.97 0.87
C GLY A 386 1.50 -15.45 1.76
N THR A 387 2.26 -16.41 1.24
CA THR A 387 3.44 -16.96 1.92
C THR A 387 4.73 -16.63 1.16
N PRO A 388 5.89 -16.60 1.85
CA PRO A 388 7.16 -16.25 1.22
C PRO A 388 7.57 -17.15 0.06
N PHE A 389 7.14 -18.43 0.05
CA PHE A 389 7.67 -19.46 -0.86
C PHE A 389 6.61 -20.25 -1.64
N ASP A 390 5.31 -19.98 -1.45
CA ASP A 390 4.24 -20.78 -2.09
C ASP A 390 3.10 -19.96 -2.71
N SER A 391 3.18 -18.62 -2.73
CA SER A 391 2.16 -17.77 -3.36
C SER A 391 2.54 -17.35 -4.79
N PHE A 392 3.53 -16.47 -4.93
CA PHE A 392 4.06 -15.99 -6.22
C PHE A 392 3.01 -15.53 -7.24
N TRP A 393 1.90 -14.95 -6.80
CA TRP A 393 0.89 -14.40 -7.69
C TRP A 393 1.39 -13.17 -8.48
N CYS A 394 0.61 -12.67 -9.44
CA CYS A 394 0.93 -11.42 -10.13
C CYS A 394 1.16 -10.25 -9.14
N CYS A 395 0.35 -10.16 -8.07
CA CYS A 395 0.47 -9.15 -7.02
C CYS A 395 1.75 -9.29 -6.19
N TYR A 396 2.29 -10.50 -6.06
CA TYR A 396 3.62 -10.69 -5.48
C TYR A 396 4.69 -10.04 -6.36
N GLY A 397 4.60 -10.23 -7.68
CA GLY A 397 5.51 -9.62 -8.65
C GLY A 397 5.48 -8.09 -8.65
N THR A 398 4.28 -7.49 -8.72
CA THR A 398 4.13 -6.03 -8.69
C THR A 398 4.40 -5.43 -7.31
N GLY A 399 4.10 -6.16 -6.23
CA GLY A 399 4.42 -5.79 -4.85
C GLY A 399 5.92 -5.61 -4.65
N ILE A 400 6.74 -6.61 -5.01
CA ILE A 400 8.19 -6.51 -4.86
C ILE A 400 8.80 -5.38 -5.70
N GLU A 401 8.24 -5.06 -6.87
CA GLU A 401 8.69 -3.90 -7.66
C GLU A 401 8.29 -2.58 -7.00
N SER A 402 7.06 -2.46 -6.50
CA SER A 402 6.56 -1.25 -5.83
C SER A 402 7.45 -0.84 -4.66
N PHE A 403 7.73 -1.79 -3.76
CA PHE A 403 8.55 -1.54 -2.57
C PHE A 403 10.04 -1.36 -2.88
N SER A 404 10.50 -1.72 -4.08
CA SER A 404 11.89 -1.52 -4.51
C SER A 404 12.20 -0.11 -5.01
N LYS A 405 11.15 0.66 -5.35
CA LYS A 405 11.29 1.96 -6.05
C LYS A 405 10.51 3.10 -5.41
N LEU A 406 10.21 3.02 -4.11
CA LEU A 406 9.45 4.05 -3.37
C LEU A 406 10.04 5.49 -3.43
N GLY A 407 11.27 5.66 -3.94
CA GLY A 407 11.88 6.98 -4.20
C GLY A 407 11.68 7.53 -5.63
N ASP A 408 11.14 6.76 -6.58
CA ASP A 408 11.17 7.06 -8.02
C ASP A 408 10.26 8.21 -8.48
N SER A 409 9.38 8.67 -7.58
CA SER A 409 8.34 9.66 -7.85
C SER A 409 8.29 10.75 -6.78
N ILE A 410 9.36 10.92 -5.99
CA ILE A 410 9.50 12.04 -5.06
C ILE A 410 9.90 13.31 -5.83
N TYR A 411 10.85 13.17 -6.75
CA TYR A 411 11.52 14.26 -7.45
C TYR A 411 11.48 14.08 -8.97
N PHE A 412 11.24 15.17 -9.69
CA PHE A 412 11.33 15.24 -11.16
C PHE A 412 12.13 16.46 -11.56
N GLU A 413 12.93 16.36 -12.62
CA GLU A 413 13.77 17.44 -13.09
C GLU A 413 13.26 18.01 -14.42
N GLU A 414 13.31 19.33 -14.56
CA GLU A 414 13.15 20.00 -15.84
C GLU A 414 14.50 20.55 -16.29
N GLU A 415 14.90 20.16 -17.51
CA GLU A 415 16.11 20.68 -18.13
C GLU A 415 15.93 22.12 -18.58
N GLY A 416 16.95 22.94 -18.33
CA GLY A 416 16.96 24.34 -18.72
C GLY A 416 18.30 24.98 -18.43
N SER A 417 18.46 26.24 -18.83
CA SER A 417 19.65 27.04 -18.48
C SER A 417 19.80 27.22 -16.97
N VAL A 418 18.67 27.21 -16.25
CA VAL A 418 18.57 27.11 -14.80
C VAL A 418 17.92 25.77 -14.48
N PRO A 419 18.59 24.85 -13.76
CA PRO A 419 18.02 23.56 -13.44
C PRO A 419 16.85 23.73 -12.45
N SER A 420 15.75 23.03 -12.73
CA SER A 420 14.51 23.09 -11.96
C SER A 420 14.14 21.71 -11.43
N LEU A 421 13.83 21.62 -10.14
CA LEU A 421 13.41 20.40 -9.47
C LEU A 421 11.96 20.51 -8.98
N TYR A 422 11.11 19.59 -9.41
CA TYR A 422 9.75 19.40 -8.91
C TYR A 422 9.76 18.38 -7.77
N ILE A 423 9.27 18.80 -6.60
CA ILE A 423 9.12 17.95 -5.41
C ILE A 423 7.63 17.67 -5.27
N ILE A 424 7.22 16.44 -5.56
CA ILE A 424 5.80 16.08 -5.63
C ILE A 424 5.34 15.14 -4.51
N GLN A 425 6.24 14.45 -3.82
CA GLN A 425 5.90 13.69 -2.63
C GLN A 425 6.65 14.22 -1.42
N TYR A 426 5.97 14.26 -0.28
CA TYR A 426 6.57 14.66 0.99
C TYR A 426 6.99 13.42 1.77
N ILE A 427 8.15 12.87 1.42
CA ILE A 427 8.74 11.66 2.01
C ILE A 427 10.16 11.97 2.47
N SER A 428 10.47 11.70 3.75
CA SER A 428 11.79 11.90 4.33
C SER A 428 12.86 11.16 3.53
N SER A 429 13.77 11.92 2.91
CA SER A 429 14.73 11.41 1.94
C SER A 429 15.90 12.37 1.74
N THR A 430 17.01 11.85 1.21
CA THR A 430 18.12 12.64 0.70
C THR A 430 18.26 12.44 -0.80
N LEU A 431 18.43 13.53 -1.54
CA LEU A 431 18.65 13.53 -2.98
C LEU A 431 20.04 14.08 -3.30
N ASP A 432 20.88 13.30 -3.96
CA ASP A 432 22.07 13.78 -4.64
C ASP A 432 21.72 14.41 -6.00
N TRP A 433 21.35 15.69 -6.00
CA TRP A 433 20.91 16.36 -7.21
C TRP A 433 22.09 16.84 -8.06
N LYS A 434 22.47 16.02 -9.05
CA LYS A 434 23.66 16.27 -9.90
C LYS A 434 23.59 17.60 -10.65
N SER A 435 22.46 17.90 -11.30
CA SER A 435 22.29 19.12 -12.08
C SER A 435 22.30 20.38 -11.23
N GLY A 436 21.75 20.29 -10.00
CA GLY A 436 21.82 21.36 -9.01
C GLY A 436 23.20 21.49 -8.32
N LYS A 437 24.04 20.45 -8.38
CA LYS A 437 25.36 20.36 -7.73
C LYS A 437 25.33 20.47 -6.21
N PHE A 438 24.25 20.00 -5.57
CA PHE A 438 24.13 19.93 -4.11
C PHE A 438 23.37 18.67 -3.69
N VAL A 439 23.48 18.31 -2.42
CA VAL A 439 22.63 17.30 -1.79
C VAL A 439 21.46 17.98 -1.12
N LEU A 440 20.24 17.59 -1.46
CA LEU A 440 19.00 18.07 -0.85
C LEU A 440 18.55 17.07 0.22
N ASN A 441 18.37 17.54 1.45
CA ASN A 441 17.79 16.74 2.52
C ASN A 441 16.36 17.21 2.77
N GLN A 442 15.42 16.30 2.61
CA GLN A 442 14.01 16.49 2.91
C GLN A 442 13.69 15.73 4.21
N LYS A 443 13.27 16.45 5.24
CA LYS A 443 12.77 15.88 6.49
C LYS A 443 11.29 16.21 6.63
N VAL A 444 10.48 15.19 6.85
CA VAL A 444 9.04 15.29 7.09
C VAL A 444 8.79 14.86 8.53
N ASP A 445 8.15 15.73 9.30
CA ASP A 445 7.76 15.39 10.66
C ASP A 445 6.57 14.42 10.64
N PRO A 446 6.48 13.46 11.58
CA PRO A 446 5.34 12.56 11.65
C PRO A 446 4.02 13.31 11.75
N VAL A 447 3.06 12.96 10.89
CA VAL A 447 1.69 13.48 10.98
C VAL A 447 0.98 12.78 12.14
N VAL A 448 0.29 13.57 12.97
CA VAL A 448 -0.48 13.10 14.13
C VAL A 448 -1.84 13.80 14.18
N SER A 449 -2.86 13.17 14.77
CA SER A 449 -4.22 13.68 14.76
C SER A 449 -4.41 14.94 15.64
N TRP A 450 -3.68 15.05 16.75
CA TRP A 450 -3.76 16.17 17.70
C TRP A 450 -2.97 17.42 17.29
N ASP A 451 -2.19 17.36 16.20
CA ASP A 451 -1.45 18.50 15.66
C ASP A 451 -1.64 18.54 14.13
N PRO A 452 -2.65 19.28 13.62
CA PRO A 452 -3.17 19.11 12.27
C PRO A 452 -2.35 19.79 11.18
N PHE A 453 -1.05 19.47 11.13
CA PHE A 453 -0.12 20.02 10.17
C PHE A 453 0.85 18.98 9.63
N LEU A 454 1.05 19.00 8.31
CA LEU A 454 2.21 18.40 7.68
C LEU A 454 3.34 19.43 7.75
N ARG A 455 4.49 19.05 8.30
CA ARG A 455 5.70 19.89 8.35
C ARG A 455 6.84 19.25 7.59
N VAL A 456 7.42 20.05 6.68
CA VAL A 456 8.51 19.65 5.81
C VAL A 456 9.64 20.65 5.96
N THR A 457 10.86 20.15 6.18
CA THR A 457 12.08 20.94 6.19
C THR A 457 12.99 20.48 5.06
N LEU A 458 13.34 21.39 4.17
CA LEU A 458 14.34 21.20 3.12
C LEU A 458 15.62 21.93 3.52
N THR A 459 16.75 21.24 3.43
CA THR A 459 18.08 21.82 3.62
C THR A 459 19.00 21.33 2.53
N SER A 460 20.02 22.12 2.18
CA SER A 460 21.03 21.69 1.21
C SER A 460 22.44 21.75 1.77
N SER A 461 23.28 20.83 1.32
CA SER A 461 24.73 20.85 1.53
C SER A 461 25.46 20.89 0.18
N LEU A 462 26.48 21.76 0.10
CA LEU A 462 27.36 21.81 -1.06
C LEU A 462 28.17 20.52 -1.16
N LYS A 463 28.39 20.07 -2.40
CA LYS A 463 29.45 19.10 -2.67
C LYS A 463 30.82 19.80 -2.66
N GLU A 464 31.83 19.10 -2.16
CA GLU A 464 33.21 19.59 -2.18
C GLU A 464 33.61 20.03 -3.61
N GLY A 465 34.13 21.25 -3.74
CA GLY A 465 34.59 21.81 -5.02
C GLY A 465 33.50 22.36 -5.94
N ALA A 466 32.21 22.34 -5.56
CA ALA A 466 31.14 22.93 -6.35
C ALA A 466 30.94 24.42 -6.02
N ALA A 467 30.99 25.29 -7.04
CA ALA A 467 30.49 26.66 -6.92
C ALA A 467 28.96 26.64 -6.94
N GLY A 468 28.32 27.38 -6.03
CA GLY A 468 26.86 27.43 -5.93
C GLY A 468 26.22 27.82 -7.28
N GLN A 469 25.39 26.94 -7.82
CA GLN A 469 24.58 27.21 -9.00
C GLN A 469 23.19 27.67 -8.55
N SER A 470 22.66 28.71 -9.20
CA SER A 470 21.26 29.10 -8.98
C SER A 470 20.36 28.00 -9.54
N SER A 471 19.38 27.57 -8.75
CA SER A 471 18.40 26.54 -9.13
C SER A 471 16.98 27.00 -8.80
N ILE A 472 15.99 26.25 -9.27
CA ILE A 472 14.58 26.45 -8.92
C ILE A 472 14.04 25.18 -8.25
N LEU A 473 13.35 25.33 -7.13
CA LEU A 473 12.54 24.27 -6.53
C LEU A 473 11.06 24.59 -6.74
N ASN A 474 10.28 23.62 -7.20
CA ASN A 474 8.83 23.67 -7.34
C ASN A 474 8.22 22.68 -6.34
N LEU A 475 7.66 23.19 -5.25
CA LEU A 475 7.06 22.36 -4.19
C LEU A 475 5.55 22.25 -4.41
N ARG A 476 5.03 21.02 -4.48
CA ARG A 476 3.58 20.78 -4.64
C ARG A 476 2.80 21.37 -3.46
N ILE A 477 1.78 22.17 -3.73
CA ILE A 477 0.76 22.52 -2.73
C ILE A 477 -0.44 21.57 -2.96
N PRO A 478 -0.63 20.52 -2.13
CA PRO A 478 -1.63 19.47 -2.36
C PRO A 478 -3.06 20.00 -2.36
N ILE A 479 -3.97 19.40 -3.12
CA ILE A 479 -5.39 19.83 -3.13
C ILE A 479 -6.10 19.65 -1.79
N TRP A 480 -5.62 18.75 -0.93
CA TRP A 480 -6.25 18.47 0.36
C TRP A 480 -5.92 19.51 1.43
N THR A 481 -4.96 20.41 1.20
CA THR A 481 -4.56 21.43 2.19
C THR A 481 -5.39 22.71 2.10
N LEU A 482 -5.26 23.57 3.12
CA LEU A 482 -5.94 24.87 3.20
C LEU A 482 -4.90 26.00 3.23
N LEU A 483 -5.17 27.10 2.53
CA LEU A 483 -4.30 28.30 2.60
C LEU A 483 -4.27 28.92 4.00
N LYS A 484 -5.42 28.93 4.68
CA LYS A 484 -5.53 29.48 6.02
C LYS A 484 -4.72 28.62 6.98
N GLY A 485 -3.64 29.18 7.53
CA GLY A 485 -2.75 28.49 8.46
C GLY A 485 -1.54 27.84 7.80
N ALA A 486 -1.49 27.77 6.46
CA ALA A 486 -0.30 27.35 5.74
C ALA A 486 0.80 28.41 5.83
N LYS A 487 2.04 27.94 5.97
CA LYS A 487 3.23 28.80 6.09
C LYS A 487 4.39 28.19 5.33
N ALA A 488 5.11 29.03 4.59
CA ALA A 488 6.40 28.67 4.02
C ALA A 488 7.43 29.74 4.39
N THR A 489 8.64 29.33 4.72
CA THR A 489 9.76 30.25 4.94
C THR A 489 11.00 29.80 4.20
N LEU A 490 11.76 30.75 3.65
CA LEU A 490 13.10 30.55 3.11
C LEU A 490 14.07 31.37 3.96
N ASN A 491 15.03 30.72 4.61
CA ASN A 491 16.00 31.37 5.49
C ASN A 491 15.32 32.31 6.52
N ALA A 492 14.24 31.83 7.14
CA ALA A 492 13.38 32.55 8.08
C ALA A 492 12.57 33.74 7.52
N GLN A 493 12.60 33.98 6.21
CA GLN A 493 11.72 34.95 5.55
C GLN A 493 10.46 34.26 5.03
N ASN A 494 9.28 34.83 5.31
CA ASN A 494 8.01 34.28 4.84
C ASN A 494 7.91 34.32 3.32
N LEU A 495 7.35 33.27 2.73
CA LEU A 495 6.99 33.19 1.32
C LEU A 495 5.48 33.26 1.16
N ASP A 496 5.02 33.89 0.09
CA ASP A 496 3.62 33.82 -0.33
C ASP A 496 3.33 32.44 -0.91
N LEU A 497 2.27 31.81 -0.41
CA LEU A 497 1.84 30.49 -0.87
C LEU A 497 0.79 30.62 -1.99
N PRO A 498 0.94 29.87 -3.10
CA PRO A 498 -0.07 29.83 -4.14
C PRO A 498 -1.24 28.92 -3.69
N ALA A 499 -2.35 28.97 -4.44
CA ALA A 499 -3.54 28.17 -4.14
C ALA A 499 -3.24 26.65 -4.14
N PRO A 500 -3.94 25.84 -3.32
CA PRO A 500 -3.92 24.38 -3.42
C PRO A 500 -4.16 23.89 -4.86
N GLY A 501 -3.48 22.81 -5.26
CA GLY A 501 -3.48 22.33 -6.64
C GLY A 501 -2.46 23.03 -7.55
N SER A 502 -1.44 23.68 -6.97
CA SER A 502 -0.38 24.37 -7.73
C SER A 502 1.02 24.13 -7.14
N PHE A 503 2.04 24.81 -7.65
CA PHE A 503 3.42 24.72 -7.18
C PHE A 503 3.90 26.03 -6.56
N LEU A 504 4.51 25.96 -5.37
CA LEU A 504 5.33 27.03 -4.83
C LEU A 504 6.71 26.99 -5.50
N THR A 505 6.99 27.97 -6.36
CA THR A 505 8.28 28.12 -7.05
C THR A 505 9.24 28.98 -6.24
N VAL A 506 10.41 28.43 -5.90
CA VAL A 506 11.42 29.05 -5.04
C VAL A 506 12.77 29.07 -5.75
N LYS A 507 13.42 30.24 -5.81
CA LYS A 507 14.82 30.33 -6.21
C LYS A 507 15.67 29.78 -5.08
N TRP A 508 16.56 28.86 -5.40
CA TRP A 508 17.32 28.10 -4.42
C TRP A 508 18.82 28.24 -4.64
N SER A 509 19.54 28.43 -3.55
CA SER A 509 20.99 28.42 -3.46
C SER A 509 21.44 27.38 -2.42
N ALA A 510 22.62 26.82 -2.61
CA ALA A 510 23.16 25.87 -1.65
C ALA A 510 23.40 26.56 -0.29
N GLY A 511 23.01 25.87 0.79
CA GLY A 511 22.98 26.42 2.15
C GLY A 511 21.62 26.99 2.55
N ASP A 512 20.68 27.15 1.61
CA ASP A 512 19.32 27.57 1.93
C ASP A 512 18.61 26.52 2.79
N LYS A 513 17.73 27.03 3.65
CA LYS A 513 16.77 26.24 4.43
C LYS A 513 15.36 26.72 4.12
N LEU A 514 14.52 25.81 3.65
CA LEU A 514 13.08 26.04 3.49
C LEU A 514 12.30 25.22 4.50
N THR A 515 11.31 25.85 5.13
CA THR A 515 10.30 25.14 5.92
C THR A 515 8.94 25.35 5.30
N LEU A 516 8.14 24.30 5.27
CA LEU A 516 6.77 24.30 4.78
C LEU A 516 5.88 23.66 5.86
N GLN A 517 4.80 24.33 6.22
CA GLN A 517 3.77 23.85 7.12
C GLN A 517 2.43 23.95 6.38
N LEU A 518 1.77 22.80 6.20
CA LEU A 518 0.50 22.68 5.49
C LEU A 518 -0.58 22.17 6.45
N PRO A 519 -1.71 22.88 6.63
CA PRO A 519 -2.83 22.39 7.40
C PRO A 519 -3.39 21.10 6.81
N ILE A 520 -3.69 20.14 7.68
CA ILE A 520 -4.39 18.89 7.35
C ILE A 520 -5.78 18.96 7.97
N SER A 521 -6.82 18.65 7.19
CA SER A 521 -8.20 18.61 7.69
C SER A 521 -8.84 17.26 7.43
N LEU A 522 -9.83 16.93 8.26
CA LEU A 522 -10.78 15.86 7.99
C LEU A 522 -11.71 16.27 6.85
N ARG A 523 -12.01 15.34 5.96
CA ARG A 523 -12.96 15.49 4.85
C ARG A 523 -13.66 14.18 4.58
N THR A 524 -14.86 14.27 4.01
CA THR A 524 -15.55 13.10 3.47
C THR A 524 -15.45 13.05 1.96
N GLU A 525 -15.59 11.86 1.38
CA GLU A 525 -15.60 11.62 -0.06
C GLU A 525 -16.72 10.63 -0.40
N PRO A 526 -17.72 11.00 -1.21
CA PRO A 526 -18.80 10.10 -1.56
C PRO A 526 -18.28 8.92 -2.38
N ILE A 527 -18.89 7.75 -2.19
CA ILE A 527 -18.66 6.63 -3.09
C ILE A 527 -19.06 7.03 -4.52
N LYS A 528 -18.34 6.52 -5.52
CA LYS A 528 -18.67 6.78 -6.92
C LYS A 528 -19.85 5.88 -7.32
N ASP A 529 -21.03 6.30 -6.91
CA ASP A 529 -22.30 5.66 -7.21
C ASP A 529 -23.35 6.74 -7.48
N ASP A 530 -24.10 6.60 -8.58
CA ASP A 530 -25.11 7.59 -8.97
C ASP A 530 -26.53 7.26 -8.47
N ARG A 531 -26.71 6.14 -7.77
CA ARG A 531 -28.02 5.73 -7.26
C ARG A 531 -28.35 6.47 -5.97
N PRO A 532 -29.56 7.04 -5.83
CA PRO A 532 -29.95 7.81 -4.66
C PRO A 532 -29.83 7.07 -3.32
N GLU A 533 -30.04 5.76 -3.28
CA GLU A 533 -29.97 4.95 -2.06
C GLU A 533 -28.54 4.85 -1.47
N TYR A 534 -27.50 5.19 -2.25
CA TYR A 534 -26.11 5.21 -1.79
C TYR A 534 -25.55 6.63 -1.62
N ALA A 535 -26.38 7.68 -1.75
CA ALA A 535 -25.94 9.08 -1.67
C ALA A 535 -25.30 9.46 -0.32
N SER A 536 -25.65 8.74 0.76
CA SER A 536 -25.08 8.93 2.10
C SER A 536 -23.80 8.11 2.34
N VAL A 537 -23.37 7.27 1.40
CA VAL A 537 -22.20 6.40 1.58
C VAL A 537 -20.92 7.19 1.28
N GLN A 538 -20.11 7.42 2.31
CA GLN A 538 -18.92 8.27 2.22
C GLN A 538 -17.72 7.61 2.92
N ALA A 539 -16.53 7.81 2.35
CA ALA A 539 -15.26 7.55 3.00
C ALA A 539 -14.79 8.79 3.76
N ILE A 540 -13.91 8.61 4.75
CA ILE A 540 -13.36 9.69 5.57
C ILE A 540 -11.85 9.75 5.37
N LEU A 541 -11.31 10.94 5.12
CA LEU A 541 -9.88 11.15 4.93
C LEU A 541 -9.35 12.26 5.85
N TYR A 542 -8.12 12.11 6.30
CA TYR A 542 -7.34 13.12 6.99
C TYR A 542 -6.15 13.51 6.11
N GLY A 543 -6.29 14.61 5.36
CA GLY A 543 -5.35 14.95 4.27
C GLY A 543 -5.25 13.83 3.24
N PRO A 544 -4.05 13.22 3.05
CA PRO A 544 -3.87 12.10 2.12
C PRO A 544 -4.22 10.73 2.71
N TYR A 545 -4.45 10.63 4.02
CA TYR A 545 -4.69 9.34 4.70
C TYR A 545 -6.17 8.98 4.69
N LEU A 546 -6.51 7.82 4.12
CA LEU A 546 -7.83 7.22 4.24
C LEU A 546 -7.99 6.60 5.62
N LEU A 547 -9.01 7.03 6.37
CA LEU A 547 -9.33 6.48 7.68
C LEU A 547 -10.30 5.30 7.54
N SER A 548 -10.12 4.30 8.39
CA SER A 548 -10.96 3.12 8.51
C SER A 548 -11.30 2.90 9.97
N GLY A 549 -12.54 2.52 10.24
CA GLY A 549 -13.02 2.27 11.59
C GLY A 549 -12.85 0.81 11.98
N TYR A 550 -12.33 0.55 13.18
CA TYR A 550 -12.36 -0.79 13.78
C TYR A 550 -13.83 -1.22 13.94
N SER A 551 -14.25 -2.22 13.17
CA SER A 551 -15.65 -2.63 13.10
C SER A 551 -15.80 -4.02 12.51
N SER A 552 -16.79 -4.76 13.00
CA SER A 552 -17.23 -6.04 12.46
C SER A 552 -18.51 -5.94 11.60
N GLY A 553 -18.94 -4.71 11.27
CA GLY A 553 -20.06 -4.48 10.32
C GLY A 553 -20.85 -3.20 10.55
N ASP A 554 -20.78 -2.62 11.75
CA ASP A 554 -21.34 -1.29 12.02
C ASP A 554 -20.64 -0.24 11.15
N TRP A 555 -21.43 0.72 10.68
CA TRP A 555 -21.01 1.68 9.64
C TRP A 555 -21.85 2.97 9.64
N ASP A 556 -22.85 3.09 10.51
CA ASP A 556 -23.74 4.25 10.57
C ASP A 556 -23.16 5.34 11.47
N ILE A 557 -22.85 6.51 10.89
CA ILE A 557 -22.32 7.68 11.60
C ILE A 557 -23.44 8.65 11.90
N ASN A 558 -23.44 9.20 13.12
CA ASN A 558 -24.38 10.23 13.54
C ASN A 558 -23.69 11.60 13.53
N THR A 559 -24.17 12.50 12.68
CA THR A 559 -23.61 13.86 12.53
C THR A 559 -24.24 14.88 13.49
N ALA A 560 -25.26 14.51 14.27
CA ALA A 560 -25.94 15.38 15.24
C ALA A 560 -26.30 16.79 14.70
N SER A 561 -26.80 16.85 13.46
CA SER A 561 -27.16 18.08 12.72
C SER A 561 -26.00 19.07 12.46
N THR A 562 -24.75 18.62 12.56
CA THR A 562 -23.56 19.46 12.34
C THR A 562 -23.11 19.44 10.88
N ASN A 563 -22.53 20.56 10.42
CA ASN A 563 -22.05 20.71 9.04
C ASN A 563 -20.55 20.41 8.87
N SER A 564 -19.83 20.11 9.96
CA SER A 564 -18.37 19.92 9.95
C SER A 564 -17.99 18.55 10.49
N VAL A 565 -17.09 17.86 9.79
CA VAL A 565 -16.54 16.55 10.22
C VAL A 565 -15.88 16.62 11.59
N SER A 566 -15.30 17.78 11.91
CA SER A 566 -14.59 17.99 13.18
C SER A 566 -15.52 18.06 14.39
N ASP A 567 -16.84 18.14 14.18
CA ASP A 567 -17.82 18.25 15.27
C ASP A 567 -18.26 16.87 15.79
N TRP A 568 -18.00 15.81 15.02
CA TRP A 568 -18.32 14.42 15.36
C TRP A 568 -17.10 13.49 15.30
N MET A 569 -15.91 14.05 15.12
CA MET A 569 -14.63 13.32 15.20
C MET A 569 -13.60 14.06 16.05
N ASP A 570 -13.14 13.40 17.11
CA ASP A 570 -12.14 13.91 18.03
C ASP A 570 -10.79 13.21 17.86
N PRO A 571 -9.65 13.94 17.84
CA PRO A 571 -8.33 13.32 17.78
C PRO A 571 -8.03 12.55 19.07
N VAL A 572 -7.46 11.36 18.96
CA VAL A 572 -7.02 10.55 20.11
C VAL A 572 -5.67 11.08 20.63
N PRO A 573 -5.55 11.56 21.88
CA PRO A 573 -4.29 12.08 22.40
C PRO A 573 -3.19 11.01 22.53
N ALA A 574 -1.93 11.40 22.31
CA ALA A 574 -0.78 10.50 22.44
C ALA A 574 -0.69 9.79 23.81
N ALA A 575 -1.03 10.51 24.87
CA ALA A 575 -0.96 10.01 26.24
C ALA A 575 -1.88 8.81 26.49
N TYR A 576 -2.93 8.62 25.68
CA TYR A 576 -3.87 7.53 25.88
C TYR A 576 -3.24 6.14 25.67
N ASN A 577 -2.14 6.04 24.91
CA ASN A 577 -1.39 4.79 24.79
C ASN A 577 -0.73 4.37 26.10
N ASN A 578 -0.41 5.30 27.01
CA ASN A 578 0.11 4.97 28.34
C ASN A 578 -0.97 4.37 29.26
N HIS A 579 -2.24 4.47 28.86
CA HIS A 579 -3.40 4.01 29.63
C HIS A 579 -3.96 2.69 29.09
N LEU A 580 -3.35 2.11 28.05
CA LEU A 580 -3.79 0.85 27.46
C LEU A 580 -3.21 -0.34 28.22
N VAL A 581 -4.09 -1.26 28.59
CA VAL A 581 -3.77 -2.45 29.38
C VAL A 581 -4.39 -3.71 28.79
N THR A 582 -3.73 -4.83 29.07
CA THR A 582 -4.29 -6.17 28.92
C THR A 582 -4.11 -6.93 30.23
N PHE A 583 -5.19 -7.52 30.74
CA PHE A 583 -5.17 -8.38 31.91
C PHE A 583 -5.05 -9.83 31.48
N SER A 584 -4.13 -10.57 32.10
CA SER A 584 -3.84 -11.95 31.72
C SER A 584 -3.75 -12.87 32.94
N GLN A 585 -3.97 -14.16 32.72
CA GLN A 585 -3.86 -15.20 33.74
C GLN A 585 -3.31 -16.48 33.10
N GLU A 586 -2.44 -17.16 33.81
CA GLU A 586 -1.96 -18.49 33.41
C GLU A 586 -2.93 -19.56 33.88
N SER A 587 -3.29 -20.49 32.99
CA SER A 587 -4.09 -21.66 33.32
C SER A 587 -3.60 -22.86 32.51
N GLY A 588 -2.99 -23.83 33.21
CA GLY A 588 -2.23 -24.91 32.56
C GLY A 588 -1.02 -24.36 31.79
N ASP A 589 -0.82 -24.85 30.56
CA ASP A 589 0.28 -24.43 29.68
C ASP A 589 -0.11 -23.26 28.75
N SER A 590 -1.13 -22.48 29.09
CA SER A 590 -1.66 -21.40 28.23
C SER A 590 -1.88 -20.12 29.01
N THR A 591 -1.55 -19.00 28.37
CA THR A 591 -1.92 -17.66 28.83
C THR A 591 -3.28 -17.29 28.26
N PHE A 592 -4.19 -16.89 29.15
CA PHE A 592 -5.48 -16.34 28.79
C PHE A 592 -5.50 -14.84 29.10
N VAL A 593 -6.26 -14.09 28.31
CA VAL A 593 -6.45 -12.65 28.44
C VAL A 593 -7.92 -12.32 28.61
N LEU A 594 -8.18 -11.26 29.35
CA LEU A 594 -9.50 -10.67 29.48
C LEU A 594 -9.89 -10.06 28.13
N THR A 595 -11.03 -10.48 27.57
CA THR A 595 -11.48 -10.16 26.21
C THR A 595 -12.95 -9.75 26.21
N ASN A 596 -13.28 -8.69 25.48
CA ASN A 596 -14.65 -8.32 25.17
C ASN A 596 -15.22 -9.22 24.06
N SER A 597 -16.21 -10.04 24.37
CA SER A 597 -16.80 -11.01 23.44
C SER A 597 -18.32 -10.77 23.38
N ASN A 598 -18.75 -9.99 22.37
CA ASN A 598 -20.13 -9.55 22.21
C ASN A 598 -20.71 -8.88 23.46
N GLN A 599 -20.01 -7.87 24.00
CA GLN A 599 -20.39 -7.13 25.22
C GLN A 599 -20.45 -7.99 26.49
N SER A 600 -19.91 -9.21 26.47
CA SER A 600 -19.66 -10.04 27.65
C SER A 600 -18.16 -10.27 27.81
N ILE A 601 -17.65 -10.12 29.03
CA ILE A 601 -16.21 -10.31 29.25
C ILE A 601 -15.87 -11.77 29.51
N ARG A 602 -14.84 -12.25 28.82
CA ARG A 602 -14.36 -13.64 28.89
C ARG A 602 -12.85 -13.71 29.02
N MET A 603 -12.34 -14.79 29.59
CA MET A 603 -10.94 -15.17 29.47
C MET A 603 -10.77 -15.98 28.17
N GLU A 604 -10.01 -15.47 27.21
CA GLU A 604 -9.73 -16.14 25.94
C GLU A 604 -8.22 -16.36 25.76
N LYS A 605 -7.81 -17.32 24.92
CA LYS A 605 -6.38 -17.58 24.72
C LYS A 605 -5.70 -16.37 24.09
N PHE A 606 -4.52 -16.03 24.60
CA PHE A 606 -3.71 -14.93 24.09
C PHE A 606 -3.48 -15.05 22.58
N SER A 607 -3.66 -13.93 21.86
CA SER A 607 -3.41 -13.80 20.43
C SER A 607 -2.29 -12.80 20.14
N LYS A 608 -1.78 -12.82 18.91
CA LYS A 608 -0.77 -11.86 18.45
C LYS A 608 -1.39 -10.49 18.17
N ALA A 609 -0.60 -9.43 18.35
CA ALA A 609 -0.95 -8.08 17.93
C ALA A 609 -1.26 -8.03 16.42
N GLY A 610 -2.11 -7.09 16.01
CA GLY A 610 -2.58 -7.00 14.63
C GLY A 610 -3.77 -7.90 14.30
N THR A 611 -4.56 -8.31 15.32
CA THR A 611 -5.72 -9.21 15.17
C THR A 611 -6.93 -8.68 15.92
N ASP A 612 -8.14 -9.08 15.52
CA ASP A 612 -9.37 -8.72 16.25
C ASP A 612 -9.31 -9.16 17.72
N ALA A 613 -8.75 -10.35 18.00
CA ALA A 613 -8.58 -10.83 19.36
C ALA A 613 -7.65 -9.93 20.21
N ALA A 614 -6.62 -9.33 19.61
CA ALA A 614 -5.75 -8.38 20.32
C ALA A 614 -6.47 -7.06 20.62
N VAL A 615 -7.27 -6.58 19.68
CA VAL A 615 -8.15 -5.42 19.85
C VAL A 615 -9.15 -5.65 20.99
N LEU A 616 -9.87 -6.77 20.95
CA LEU A 616 -10.89 -7.11 21.96
C LEU A 616 -10.30 -7.42 23.35
N ALA A 617 -9.00 -7.74 23.43
CA ALA A 617 -8.28 -7.97 24.68
C ALA A 617 -7.55 -6.73 25.23
N THR A 618 -7.71 -5.58 24.57
CA THR A 618 -7.09 -4.32 24.99
C THR A 618 -8.14 -3.38 25.56
N PHE A 619 -7.84 -2.78 26.72
CA PHE A 619 -8.72 -1.84 27.42
C PHE A 619 -7.95 -0.56 27.74
N ARG A 620 -8.62 0.59 27.68
CA ARG A 620 -8.12 1.86 28.21
C ARG A 620 -8.59 2.03 29.65
N LEU A 621 -7.66 2.35 30.54
CA LEU A 621 -7.99 2.79 31.89
C LEU A 621 -8.49 4.24 31.85
N ILE A 622 -9.65 4.47 32.46
CA ILE A 622 -10.23 5.80 32.68
C ILE A 622 -10.23 6.07 34.18
N PHE A 623 -9.76 7.25 34.58
CA PHE A 623 -9.68 7.67 35.99
C PHE A 623 -10.79 8.68 36.31
N ASP A 624 -11.30 8.67 37.54
CA ASP A 624 -12.35 9.60 38.02
C ASP A 624 -11.94 11.07 37.86
N ASN A 625 -10.64 11.36 38.01
CA ASN A 625 -10.07 12.65 37.71
C ASN A 625 -9.42 12.61 36.32
N THR A 626 -10.12 13.19 35.34
CA THR A 626 -9.71 13.24 33.92
C THR A 626 -8.38 13.98 33.68
N SER A 627 -7.82 14.65 34.69
CA SER A 627 -6.50 15.30 34.63
C SER A 627 -5.33 14.42 35.08
N GLU A 628 -5.58 13.19 35.53
CA GLU A 628 -4.51 12.26 35.91
C GLU A 628 -3.84 11.65 34.68
N GLU A 629 -2.63 12.14 34.37
CA GLU A 629 -1.73 11.48 33.42
C GLU A 629 -0.83 10.49 34.18
N ILE A 630 -0.83 9.23 33.75
CA ILE A 630 0.15 8.23 34.20
C ILE A 630 1.22 8.04 33.12
N THR A 631 2.46 7.80 33.56
CA THR A 631 3.56 7.50 32.61
C THR A 631 3.74 6.01 32.41
N THR A 632 3.33 5.21 33.39
CA THR A 632 3.35 3.75 33.33
C THR A 632 2.06 3.18 33.90
N ILE A 633 1.58 2.07 33.34
CA ILE A 633 0.36 1.39 33.79
C ILE A 633 0.41 0.97 35.27
N ARG A 634 1.60 0.80 35.86
CA ARG A 634 1.76 0.45 37.29
C ARG A 634 1.36 1.58 38.24
N GLU A 635 1.41 2.84 37.79
CA GLU A 635 0.93 3.98 38.57
C GLU A 635 -0.60 3.97 38.77
N ALA A 636 -1.33 3.13 38.02
CA ALA A 636 -2.75 2.93 38.22
C ALA A 636 -3.06 2.09 39.48
N ILE A 637 -2.09 1.32 40.00
CA ILE A 637 -2.29 0.49 41.20
C ILE A 637 -2.53 1.39 42.42
N GLY A 638 -3.62 1.15 43.13
CA GLY A 638 -4.12 1.95 44.24
C GLY A 638 -5.16 3.01 43.84
N LYS A 639 -5.51 3.13 42.56
CA LYS A 639 -6.49 4.09 42.05
C LYS A 639 -7.82 3.43 41.72
N THR A 640 -8.87 4.26 41.65
CA THR A 640 -10.16 3.87 41.05
C THR A 640 -10.07 4.03 39.53
N VAL A 641 -10.49 3.00 38.80
CA VAL A 641 -10.46 2.95 37.34
C VAL A 641 -11.77 2.41 36.77
N MET A 642 -12.14 2.89 35.59
CA MET A 642 -13.06 2.22 34.69
C MET A 642 -12.27 1.63 33.52
N LEU A 643 -12.78 0.54 32.93
CA LEU A 643 -12.16 -0.11 31.78
C LEU A 643 -13.01 0.12 30.53
N GLU A 644 -12.48 0.86 29.56
CA GLU A 644 -13.11 1.06 28.25
C GLU A 644 -12.49 0.11 27.22
N PRO A 645 -13.26 -0.73 26.51
CA PRO A 645 -12.71 -1.55 25.43
C PRO A 645 -12.14 -0.70 24.29
N PHE A 646 -10.99 -1.10 23.76
CA PHE A 646 -10.24 -0.32 22.77
C PHE A 646 -11.04 0.08 21.51
N ASP A 647 -11.90 -0.81 21.00
CA ASP A 647 -12.69 -0.63 19.78
C ASP A 647 -14.10 -0.04 20.03
N LEU A 648 -14.48 0.16 21.29
CA LEU A 648 -15.78 0.69 21.72
C LEU A 648 -15.61 1.96 22.56
N PRO A 649 -15.06 3.05 21.98
CA PRO A 649 -14.84 4.29 22.72
C PRO A 649 -16.16 4.84 23.28
N GLY A 650 -16.15 5.25 24.55
CA GLY A 650 -17.33 5.69 25.29
C GLY A 650 -18.14 4.57 25.94
N MET A 651 -17.78 3.30 25.77
CA MET A 651 -18.39 2.19 26.52
C MET A 651 -17.48 1.71 27.64
N VAL A 652 -18.04 1.30 28.78
CA VAL A 652 -17.28 0.84 29.95
C VAL A 652 -17.71 -0.54 30.41
N LEU A 653 -16.75 -1.28 30.98
CA LEU A 653 -16.98 -2.52 31.71
C LEU A 653 -17.90 -2.25 32.92
N VAL A 654 -18.93 -3.07 33.08
CA VAL A 654 -19.87 -3.01 34.22
C VAL A 654 -20.10 -4.38 34.83
N HIS A 655 -20.31 -4.42 36.14
CA HIS A 655 -20.82 -5.61 36.82
C HIS A 655 -22.34 -5.56 36.99
N GLN A 656 -23.01 -6.70 36.89
CA GLN A 656 -24.47 -6.82 37.04
C GLN A 656 -24.89 -7.43 38.39
N GLY A 657 -24.06 -7.21 39.42
CA GLY A 657 -24.19 -7.85 40.73
C GLY A 657 -23.39 -9.16 40.83
N THR A 658 -23.37 -9.72 42.03
CA THR A 658 -22.60 -10.94 42.33
C THR A 658 -23.07 -12.13 41.50
N GLU A 659 -22.13 -12.93 41.03
CA GLU A 659 -22.36 -14.18 40.28
C GLU A 659 -22.97 -14.00 38.88
N ASN A 660 -23.26 -12.76 38.47
CA ASN A 660 -23.65 -12.43 37.10
C ASN A 660 -22.42 -12.07 36.26
N ASN A 661 -22.50 -12.36 34.96
CA ASN A 661 -21.42 -12.07 34.03
C ASN A 661 -21.19 -10.55 33.92
N LEU A 662 -19.93 -10.16 33.76
CA LEU A 662 -19.57 -8.79 33.44
C LEU A 662 -20.00 -8.44 32.01
N GLY A 663 -20.42 -7.19 31.82
CA GLY A 663 -20.89 -6.67 30.54
C GLY A 663 -20.21 -5.36 30.15
N VAL A 664 -20.56 -4.82 28.98
CA VAL A 664 -20.07 -3.53 28.47
C VAL A 664 -21.26 -2.66 28.07
N THR A 665 -21.31 -1.40 28.52
CA THR A 665 -22.41 -0.45 28.27
C THR A 665 -21.92 0.97 28.03
N ASP A 666 -22.67 1.77 27.28
CA ASP A 666 -22.46 3.23 27.08
C ASP A 666 -23.18 4.09 28.12
N SER A 667 -24.13 3.50 28.86
CA SER A 667 -24.93 4.16 29.90
C SER A 667 -25.03 3.25 31.13
N PRO A 668 -24.09 3.32 32.09
CA PRO A 668 -24.22 2.55 33.33
C PRO A 668 -25.39 3.08 34.15
N ASP A 669 -26.23 2.18 34.69
CA ASP A 669 -27.37 2.55 35.55
C ASP A 669 -26.91 3.28 36.84
N ASP A 670 -25.67 3.01 37.28
CA ASP A 670 -24.97 3.65 38.40
C ASP A 670 -23.46 3.67 38.10
N GLU A 671 -22.82 4.84 38.09
CA GLU A 671 -21.38 5.01 37.82
C GLU A 671 -20.50 4.17 38.77
N THR A 672 -21.01 3.77 39.93
CA THR A 672 -20.30 2.90 40.87
C THR A 672 -20.23 1.43 40.43
N THR A 673 -21.02 1.03 39.44
CA THR A 673 -21.00 -0.35 38.88
C THR A 673 -19.97 -0.56 37.76
N SER A 674 -19.48 0.52 37.17
CA SER A 674 -18.38 0.54 36.20
C SER A 674 -17.01 0.82 36.81
N SER A 675 -16.99 1.21 38.09
CA SER A 675 -15.79 1.65 38.79
C SER A 675 -15.18 0.53 39.63
N PHE A 676 -13.86 0.34 39.50
CA PHE A 676 -13.09 -0.69 40.22
C PHE A 676 -11.90 -0.06 40.93
N HIS A 677 -11.64 -0.46 42.17
CA HIS A 677 -10.36 -0.22 42.81
C HIS A 677 -9.33 -1.21 42.26
N LEU A 678 -8.34 -0.70 41.54
CA LEU A 678 -7.22 -1.51 41.05
C LEU A 678 -6.21 -1.67 42.17
N VAL A 679 -6.10 -2.86 42.75
CA VAL A 679 -5.22 -3.13 43.90
C VAL A 679 -4.09 -4.10 43.52
N ALA A 680 -3.01 -4.11 44.31
CA ALA A 680 -1.99 -5.14 44.20
C ALA A 680 -2.64 -6.52 44.39
N GLY A 681 -2.22 -7.50 43.60
CA GLY A 681 -2.87 -8.81 43.58
C GLY A 681 -2.74 -9.51 44.92
N LEU A 682 -3.83 -10.18 45.31
CA LEU A 682 -3.93 -10.80 46.63
C LEU A 682 -3.15 -12.13 46.73
N ASP A 683 -2.59 -12.62 45.62
CA ASP A 683 -1.74 -13.81 45.56
C ASP A 683 -0.28 -13.55 46.00
N GLY A 684 0.07 -12.30 46.29
CA GLY A 684 1.39 -11.90 46.77
C GLY A 684 2.48 -11.86 45.70
N ARG A 685 2.13 -11.95 44.41
CA ARG A 685 3.07 -11.73 43.31
C ARG A 685 3.21 -10.24 43.02
N ASP A 686 4.44 -9.78 42.74
CA ASP A 686 4.74 -8.35 42.53
C ASP A 686 4.21 -7.78 41.20
N ASP A 687 3.77 -8.64 40.29
CA ASP A 687 3.24 -8.32 38.96
C ASP A 687 1.73 -8.56 38.83
N SER A 688 1.08 -9.04 39.89
CA SER A 688 -0.35 -9.31 39.89
C SER A 688 -1.16 -8.10 40.40
N VAL A 689 -2.39 -8.01 39.93
CA VAL A 689 -3.40 -7.03 40.33
C VAL A 689 -4.75 -7.70 40.50
N SER A 690 -5.61 -7.08 41.29
CA SER A 690 -7.02 -7.46 41.42
C SER A 690 -7.91 -6.23 41.22
N LEU A 691 -9.10 -6.44 40.66
CA LEU A 691 -10.10 -5.41 40.41
C LEU A 691 -11.25 -5.57 41.41
N GLU A 692 -11.26 -4.77 42.48
CA GLU A 692 -12.33 -4.77 43.49
C GLU A 692 -13.46 -3.84 43.05
N SER A 693 -14.72 -4.25 43.17
CA SER A 693 -15.87 -3.37 42.89
C SER A 693 -15.95 -2.23 43.90
N VAL A 694 -16.15 -0.99 43.42
CA VAL A 694 -16.38 0.18 44.28
C VAL A 694 -17.73 0.09 45.00
N SER A 695 -18.78 -0.37 44.30
CA SER A 695 -20.12 -0.47 44.87
C SER A 695 -20.31 -1.69 45.80
N GLN A 696 -19.47 -2.72 45.67
CA GLN A 696 -19.52 -3.95 46.47
C GLN A 696 -18.16 -4.32 47.05
N LYS A 697 -17.86 -3.73 48.22
CA LYS A 697 -16.61 -3.98 48.95
C LYS A 697 -16.40 -5.47 49.26
N GLY A 698 -15.20 -5.97 49.00
CA GLY A 698 -14.82 -7.38 49.18
C GLY A 698 -15.20 -8.29 48.02
N CYS A 699 -15.70 -7.73 46.92
CA CYS A 699 -16.08 -8.45 45.71
C CYS A 699 -15.17 -8.07 44.55
N TYR A 700 -14.66 -9.07 43.83
CA TYR A 700 -13.63 -8.89 42.81
C TYR A 700 -14.06 -9.47 41.47
N VAL A 701 -13.48 -8.95 40.40
CA VAL A 701 -13.52 -9.59 39.09
C VAL A 701 -12.91 -10.99 39.20
N PHE A 702 -13.69 -12.00 38.82
CA PHE A 702 -13.40 -13.41 39.05
C PHE A 702 -13.49 -14.20 37.75
N SER A 703 -12.42 -14.93 37.41
CA SER A 703 -12.34 -15.81 36.22
C SER A 703 -12.53 -17.30 36.54
N GLY A 704 -12.37 -17.70 37.81
CA GLY A 704 -12.21 -19.09 38.22
C GLY A 704 -10.76 -19.58 38.12
N VAL A 705 -10.53 -20.87 38.35
CA VAL A 705 -9.20 -21.52 38.27
C VAL A 705 -9.22 -22.73 37.34
N ASN A 706 -8.07 -23.08 36.78
CA ASN A 706 -7.81 -24.33 36.03
C ASN A 706 -8.76 -24.57 34.82
N TYR A 707 -9.14 -23.51 34.12
CA TYR A 707 -9.93 -23.62 32.89
C TYR A 707 -9.05 -23.88 31.66
N SER A 708 -9.55 -24.71 30.74
CA SER A 708 -8.86 -25.06 29.48
C SER A 708 -9.51 -24.44 28.22
N SER A 709 -10.67 -23.80 28.39
CA SER A 709 -11.47 -23.14 27.36
C SER A 709 -11.92 -21.76 27.84
N SER A 710 -12.59 -21.00 26.97
CA SER A 710 -13.14 -19.68 27.31
C SER A 710 -14.09 -19.75 28.51
N VAL A 711 -13.93 -18.82 29.47
CA VAL A 711 -14.77 -18.69 30.68
C VAL A 711 -15.25 -17.25 30.81
N SER A 712 -16.51 -17.05 31.13
CA SER A 712 -17.08 -15.72 31.41
C SER A 712 -16.62 -15.20 32.77
N LEU A 713 -16.23 -13.93 32.81
CA LEU A 713 -15.88 -13.26 34.07
C LEU A 713 -17.16 -12.77 34.74
N LYS A 714 -17.14 -12.80 36.07
CA LYS A 714 -18.22 -12.34 36.93
C LYS A 714 -17.65 -11.56 38.11
N LEU A 715 -18.52 -10.90 38.87
CA LEU A 715 -18.16 -10.37 40.18
C LEU A 715 -18.40 -11.44 41.24
N SER A 716 -17.41 -11.74 42.09
CA SER A 716 -17.57 -12.70 43.18
C SER A 716 -17.01 -12.16 44.50
N CYS A 717 -17.77 -12.34 45.58
CA CYS A 717 -17.37 -11.99 46.94
C CYS A 717 -17.03 -13.28 47.67
N ASN A 718 -15.95 -13.28 48.47
CA ASN A 718 -15.35 -14.46 49.10
C ASN A 718 -16.39 -15.49 49.62
N SER A 719 -16.65 -16.51 48.79
CA SER A 719 -17.62 -17.59 49.02
C SER A 719 -17.14 -18.94 48.43
N ALA A 720 -15.90 -19.00 47.94
CA ALA A 720 -15.31 -20.22 47.40
C ALA A 720 -14.96 -21.23 48.51
N SER A 721 -14.88 -22.51 48.16
CA SER A 721 -14.53 -23.61 49.06
C SER A 721 -13.11 -23.53 49.65
N SER A 722 -12.20 -22.77 49.01
CA SER A 722 -10.87 -22.48 49.53
C SER A 722 -10.41 -21.04 49.22
N GLU A 723 -9.78 -20.39 50.20
CA GLU A 723 -9.27 -19.02 50.11
C GLU A 723 -8.17 -18.88 49.04
N ALA A 724 -7.32 -19.91 48.88
CA ALA A 724 -6.24 -19.92 47.89
C ALA A 724 -6.77 -19.96 46.45
N GLU A 725 -7.81 -20.77 46.17
CA GLU A 725 -8.42 -20.80 44.84
C GLU A 725 -9.13 -19.49 44.52
N PHE A 726 -9.80 -18.87 45.50
CA PHE A 726 -10.41 -17.56 45.33
C PHE A 726 -9.37 -16.50 44.99
N ILE A 727 -8.29 -16.42 45.77
CA ILE A 727 -7.17 -15.50 45.54
C ILE A 727 -6.56 -15.69 44.15
N GLN A 728 -6.33 -16.94 43.75
CA GLN A 728 -5.82 -17.24 42.42
C GLN A 728 -6.78 -16.78 41.31
N ALA A 729 -8.09 -16.99 41.47
CA ALA A 729 -9.13 -16.65 40.49
C ALA A 729 -9.37 -15.14 40.28
N ILE A 730 -8.89 -14.29 41.19
CA ILE A 730 -9.06 -12.83 41.14
C ILE A 730 -7.74 -12.09 40.88
N SER A 731 -6.64 -12.83 40.70
CA SER A 731 -5.30 -12.28 40.49
C SER A 731 -4.92 -12.36 39.01
N PHE A 732 -4.69 -11.20 38.40
CA PHE A 732 -4.36 -11.04 36.99
C PHE A 732 -3.00 -10.38 36.85
N VAL A 733 -2.22 -10.74 35.83
CA VAL A 733 -1.03 -9.97 35.42
C VAL A 733 -1.49 -8.85 34.51
N MET A 734 -1.14 -7.60 34.85
CA MET A 734 -1.45 -6.40 34.08
C MET A 734 -0.26 -6.02 33.20
N ASN A 735 -0.43 -6.12 31.89
CA ASN A 735 0.56 -5.76 30.88
C ASN A 735 0.10 -4.54 30.09
N ASN A 736 1.02 -3.90 29.36
CA ASN A 736 0.65 -2.90 28.36
C ASN A 736 -0.30 -3.54 27.34
N GLY A 737 -1.21 -2.74 26.79
CA GLY A 737 -2.15 -3.18 25.77
C GLY A 737 -1.45 -3.90 24.60
N ILE A 738 -2.08 -4.96 24.10
CA ILE A 738 -1.57 -5.67 22.91
C ILE A 738 -1.74 -4.80 21.65
N SER A 739 -2.79 -3.97 21.64
CA SER A 739 -3.05 -2.97 20.62
C SER A 739 -2.69 -1.56 21.11
N GLU A 740 -2.32 -0.69 20.19
CA GLU A 740 -1.99 0.72 20.44
C GLU A 740 -2.77 1.62 19.48
N TYR A 741 -3.14 2.83 19.92
CA TYR A 741 -3.69 3.85 19.04
C TYR A 741 -2.61 4.32 18.07
N HIS A 742 -2.97 4.38 16.79
CA HIS A 742 -2.10 4.96 15.77
C HIS A 742 -1.97 6.47 16.01
N PRO A 743 -0.82 7.12 15.71
CA PRO A 743 -0.68 8.57 15.89
C PRO A 743 -1.69 9.42 15.10
N ILE A 744 -2.30 8.84 14.06
CA ILE A 744 -3.39 9.41 13.25
C ILE A 744 -4.71 8.71 13.60
N SER A 745 -5.05 8.65 14.89
CA SER A 745 -6.32 8.06 15.35
C SER A 745 -7.33 9.11 15.77
N PHE A 746 -8.60 8.81 15.51
CA PHE A 746 -9.75 9.63 15.88
C PHE A 746 -10.85 8.77 16.50
N PHE A 747 -11.61 9.32 17.45
CA PHE A 747 -12.90 8.76 17.84
C PHE A 747 -14.00 9.42 17.00
N ALA A 748 -14.91 8.64 16.43
CA ALA A 748 -16.01 9.13 15.61
C ALA A 748 -17.37 8.71 16.20
N ASN A 749 -18.32 9.64 16.23
CA ASN A 749 -19.66 9.39 16.77
C ASN A 749 -20.49 8.53 15.82
N GLY A 750 -20.93 7.36 16.29
CA GLY A 750 -21.81 6.49 15.52
C GLY A 750 -23.24 6.46 16.05
N ALA A 751 -24.16 5.87 15.28
CA ALA A 751 -25.57 5.82 15.65
C ALA A 751 -25.88 4.83 16.79
N ARG A 752 -25.10 3.74 16.90
CA ARG A 752 -25.27 2.69 17.92
C ARG A 752 -24.08 2.57 18.87
N ARG A 753 -22.90 2.95 18.41
CA ARG A 753 -21.63 2.93 19.13
C ARG A 753 -20.69 3.91 18.45
N ASN A 754 -19.69 4.41 19.16
CA ASN A 754 -18.63 5.20 18.54
C ASN A 754 -17.59 4.28 17.87
N PHE A 755 -16.80 4.84 16.97
CA PHE A 755 -15.76 4.15 16.23
C PHE A 755 -14.38 4.69 16.59
N LEU A 756 -13.42 3.79 16.80
CA LEU A 756 -12.02 4.14 16.68
C LEU A 756 -11.61 4.10 15.20
N MET A 757 -11.06 5.19 14.72
CA MET A 757 -10.60 5.37 13.34
C MET A 757 -9.06 5.38 13.28
N ALA A 758 -8.48 4.75 12.28
CA ALA A 758 -7.03 4.77 12.00
C ALA A 758 -6.78 4.68 10.48
N PRO A 759 -5.57 5.00 9.97
CA PRO A 759 -5.28 4.89 8.55
C PRO A 759 -5.37 3.43 8.05
N LEU A 760 -5.98 3.19 6.89
CA LEU A 760 -6.17 1.82 6.35
C LEU A 760 -4.87 0.99 6.30
N GLN A 761 -3.73 1.63 6.05
CA GLN A 761 -2.43 0.97 6.00
C GLN A 761 -1.97 0.37 7.35
N SER A 762 -2.52 0.81 8.49
CA SER A 762 -2.14 0.27 9.81
C SER A 762 -2.81 -1.06 10.14
N PHE A 763 -3.93 -1.39 9.48
CA PHE A 763 -4.67 -2.63 9.70
C PHE A 763 -3.93 -3.83 9.09
N ARG A 764 -3.95 -4.96 9.79
CA ARG A 764 -3.43 -6.27 9.34
C ARG A 764 -4.57 -7.28 9.26
N ASP A 765 -4.82 -8.01 10.33
CA ASP A 765 -5.86 -9.05 10.38
C ASP A 765 -7.13 -8.53 11.04
N GLU A 766 -7.10 -7.33 11.61
CA GLU A 766 -8.25 -6.68 12.22
C GLU A 766 -9.35 -6.38 11.19
N SER A 767 -10.59 -6.47 11.63
CA SER A 767 -11.79 -6.14 10.87
C SER A 767 -12.01 -4.63 10.85
N TYR A 768 -12.33 -4.10 9.66
CA TYR A 768 -12.51 -2.67 9.43
C TYR A 768 -13.65 -2.34 8.47
N THR A 769 -14.07 -1.07 8.53
CA THR A 769 -14.99 -0.45 7.58
C THR A 769 -14.38 0.84 7.02
N ILE A 770 -14.36 0.99 5.69
CA ILE A 770 -13.86 2.18 4.99
C ILE A 770 -14.98 3.17 4.68
N TYR A 771 -16.10 2.66 4.18
CA TYR A 771 -17.26 3.45 3.75
C TYR A 771 -18.36 3.40 4.80
N PHE A 772 -18.79 4.58 5.22
CA PHE A 772 -19.80 4.78 6.26
C PHE A 772 -21.08 5.35 5.67
N ASN A 773 -22.21 5.01 6.27
CA ASN A 773 -23.46 5.72 6.04
C ASN A 773 -23.46 6.99 6.87
N ILE A 774 -23.21 8.11 6.21
CA ILE A 774 -23.22 9.43 6.82
C ILE A 774 -24.48 10.14 6.34
N GLN A 775 -25.55 10.02 7.12
CA GLN A 775 -26.80 10.73 6.86
C GLN A 775 -26.63 12.18 7.35
N PRO A 776 -26.77 13.19 6.48
CA PRO A 776 -27.22 14.49 6.96
C PRO A 776 -28.68 14.33 7.39
N GLU A 777 -29.04 14.78 8.59
CA GLU A 777 -30.45 14.82 9.01
C GLU A 777 -31.33 15.64 8.07
#